data_AF-A0A0L0H6S9-F1
#
_entry.id   AF-A0A0L0H6S9-F1
#
_cell.length_a   1.000
_cell.length_b   1.000
_cell.length_c   1.000
_cell.angle_alpha   90.00
_cell.angle_beta   90.00
_cell.angle_gamma   90.00
#
_symmetry.space_group_name_H-M   'P 1'
#
loop_
_entity.id
_entity.type
_entity.pdbx_description
1 polymer ?
#
loop_
_entity_poly.entity_id
_entity_poly.type
_entity_poly.pdbx_seq_one_letter_code
_entity_poly.pdbx_strand_id
1 'polypeptide(L)'
;MESPSRVCKNLKRSAPVKHVAGAEMRLTPKKQKKTDNKARPTVEDNTLKVDLDAEEDFITKTEQVHLGHLKKLVRIQKLFVPSSVEDCKDKDYSVLLKSYYSKVDKNGNLSVTYRFKNNGQFGRLFAKGMASPYFPSTVRDFLFPDYINVDMRAAVFTIYRHYSERYNIPSPELLQLLEKRDEILQKKQLTKKKLNALMNTMTPPKRDKFLINLHGWIHSKLLPKLKVDPEYKNLWIAIDKSPDADPVTGKKKNKDVSFLCLCYQTIERHILIHMSEFFENRGWTVGALIYDGLLVQKDKDKILNDALLRECEESIYNRLKIRVTLAEKPRDIDETFLKRNHLDLEDVDPDNDLDDTDLDTDLDNRDVVDLVPDDEPLSLAKSAKIFGKGTNLKGLIRYLNNFFTKITEEDTALYCYREKRSDPWICRTYKNTSSALSHLFLHSIDKNGKGVIISLFDQWAGSQRIITYKKVVFDPSYIGDIPFKEINLFKGFQATLLDQYDEKIIEPVLSHIRQVLNGSVEECWQYTEKWMASIVQHPQIKTEVALVFHGSQGTGKNLLMDNFFGRLVIGMKHFLNTNNLDDLTGQFTGHLSAKIFTIGDEVLFAGGHKTNNILKSRITQNVQKMEKKGVDAITIGDFNNYSFLSNHDDAVKIENTDRRYFVKRASDIHKGDTEYFATFAEKCLNQETADHFYTYLMQMDLTGFNLCKIPVTEEKAEMAIYSMDPLELFVDDLLNGNISKGFTYVDGERTQEWMLPGETYEMTMDELFSLYQTFLQSGAAGRRLVDMSKMGFSKKIRRMVQIANLSHHRHGGTRIAVRMSKVN
;
A
#
# COMPACT_ATOMS: atom_id res chain seq x y z
N MET A 1 -47.46 -32.27 19.81
CA MET A 1 -47.78 -31.05 20.58
C MET A 1 -46.55 -30.17 20.52
N GLU A 2 -46.23 -29.62 19.35
CA GLU A 2 -46.75 -28.35 18.80
C GLU A 2 -46.32 -27.11 19.61
N SER A 3 -45.18 -26.54 19.18
CA SER A 3 -44.98 -25.16 18.68
C SER A 3 -46.12 -24.12 18.88
N PRO A 4 -45.87 -22.78 18.89
CA PRO A 4 -44.98 -22.17 17.90
C PRO A 4 -44.25 -20.84 18.19
N SER A 5 -43.20 -20.69 17.38
CA SER A 5 -42.60 -19.47 16.87
C SER A 5 -43.56 -18.61 16.02
N ARG A 6 -43.46 -17.27 16.12
CA ARG A 6 -43.90 -16.29 15.09
C ARG A 6 -42.98 -15.07 15.19
N VAL A 7 -42.13 -14.78 14.19
CA VAL A 7 -42.42 -14.19 12.87
C VAL A 7 -43.03 -12.79 12.98
N CYS A 8 -42.18 -11.77 12.84
CA CYS A 8 -42.58 -10.41 12.49
C CYS A 8 -42.86 -10.33 10.99
N LYS A 9 -44.11 -10.04 10.62
CA LYS A 9 -44.52 -9.57 9.29
C LYS A 9 -45.23 -8.23 9.43
N ASN A 10 -44.72 -7.25 8.69
CA ASN A 10 -45.38 -6.16 7.96
C ASN A 10 -46.66 -5.52 8.51
N LEU A 11 -46.71 -4.18 8.55
CA LEU A 11 -47.70 -3.42 7.75
C LEU A 11 -47.44 -1.90 7.78
N LYS A 12 -47.35 -1.34 6.56
CA LYS A 12 -47.58 0.08 6.22
C LYS A 12 -49.06 0.43 6.43
N ARG A 13 -49.36 1.67 6.84
CA ARG A 13 -50.46 2.56 6.36
C ARG A 13 -50.51 3.86 7.20
N SER A 14 -50.27 5.04 6.58
CA SER A 14 -51.25 6.09 6.17
C SER A 14 -51.86 6.86 7.35
N ALA A 15 -51.96 8.19 7.40
CA ALA A 15 -52.51 9.19 6.45
C ALA A 15 -52.20 10.63 6.99
N PRO A 16 -52.74 11.78 6.48
CA PRO A 16 -53.60 12.02 5.32
C PRO A 16 -53.18 13.20 4.39
N VAL A 17 -53.95 13.37 3.30
CA VAL A 17 -53.84 14.38 2.22
C VAL A 17 -55.08 15.27 2.20
N LYS A 18 -54.91 16.49 1.63
CA LYS A 18 -55.88 17.43 0.97
C LYS A 18 -56.13 18.72 1.77
N HIS A 19 -56.20 19.95 1.23
CA HIS A 19 -56.32 20.57 -0.11
C HIS A 19 -55.50 21.91 -0.08
N VAL A 20 -55.28 22.76 -1.10
CA VAL A 20 -56.08 23.34 -2.19
C VAL A 20 -55.12 23.96 -3.24
N ALA A 21 -55.56 24.03 -4.50
CA ALA A 21 -54.88 24.57 -5.67
C ALA A 21 -55.02 26.11 -5.85
N GLY A 22 -54.13 26.68 -6.67
CA GLY A 22 -54.21 28.04 -7.27
C GLY A 22 -52.83 28.71 -7.34
N ALA A 23 -52.40 29.49 -8.33
CA ALA A 23 -52.84 29.79 -9.69
C ALA A 23 -51.62 30.46 -10.39
N GLU A 24 -51.46 30.13 -11.67
CA GLU A 24 -50.85 30.80 -12.82
C GLU A 24 -49.63 31.78 -12.74
N MET A 25 -48.73 31.56 -13.71
CA MET A 25 -47.58 32.39 -14.12
C MET A 25 -47.95 33.43 -15.19
N ARG A 26 -47.12 34.51 -15.24
CA ARG A 26 -46.71 35.42 -16.37
C ARG A 26 -46.91 36.90 -15.99
N LEU A 27 -46.07 37.91 -16.29
CA LEU A 27 -44.95 38.15 -17.23
C LEU A 27 -44.18 39.43 -16.78
N THR A 28 -42.84 39.39 -16.79
CA THR A 28 -41.80 40.39 -17.27
C THR A 28 -41.91 41.90 -16.89
N PRO A 29 -40.99 42.84 -17.24
CA PRO A 29 -39.68 42.76 -17.95
C PRO A 29 -38.51 43.60 -17.33
N LYS A 30 -37.27 43.36 -17.81
CA LYS A 30 -36.20 44.39 -17.84
C LYS A 30 -35.76 44.64 -19.29
N LYS A 31 -35.82 45.91 -19.70
CA LYS A 31 -35.31 46.56 -20.93
C LYS A 31 -34.30 47.64 -20.47
N GLN A 32 -33.30 48.14 -21.18
CA GLN A 32 -32.61 47.88 -22.45
C GLN A 32 -31.56 49.01 -22.63
N LYS A 33 -30.58 48.78 -23.51
CA LYS A 33 -29.94 49.70 -24.50
C LYS A 33 -28.42 49.44 -24.53
N LYS A 34 -27.74 49.36 -25.67
CA LYS A 34 -28.07 49.70 -27.08
C LYS A 34 -27.10 48.94 -28.00
N THR A 35 -27.58 48.63 -29.19
CA THR A 35 -26.90 48.06 -30.36
C THR A 35 -26.04 49.09 -31.09
N ASP A 36 -25.00 48.63 -31.81
CA ASP A 36 -24.74 49.07 -33.19
C ASP A 36 -24.04 47.99 -34.02
N ASN A 37 -24.54 47.84 -35.25
CA ASN A 37 -24.22 46.84 -36.27
C ASN A 37 -23.13 47.38 -37.23
N LYS A 38 -22.15 46.56 -37.59
CA LYS A 38 -21.49 46.64 -38.92
C LYS A 38 -21.13 45.23 -39.42
N ALA A 39 -21.62 44.91 -40.62
CA ALA A 39 -21.49 43.64 -41.31
C ALA A 39 -20.18 43.50 -42.12
N ARG A 40 -19.66 42.26 -42.21
CA ARG A 40 -18.95 41.58 -43.34
C ARG A 40 -17.90 40.57 -42.82
N PRO A 41 -17.53 39.56 -43.63
CA PRO A 41 -18.28 38.41 -44.11
C PRO A 41 -17.87 37.13 -43.33
N THR A 42 -18.73 36.11 -43.38
CA THR A 42 -18.45 34.75 -42.90
C THR A 42 -17.19 34.19 -43.54
N VAL A 43 -16.16 33.95 -42.73
CA VAL A 43 -15.16 32.91 -43.01
C VAL A 43 -15.80 31.60 -42.57
N GLU A 44 -15.91 30.65 -43.48
CA GLU A 44 -16.34 29.29 -43.18
C GLU A 44 -15.53 28.75 -42.00
N ASP A 45 -16.19 28.60 -40.86
CA ASP A 45 -15.61 27.99 -39.68
C ASP A 45 -15.54 26.48 -39.95
N ASN A 46 -14.37 26.03 -40.41
CA ASN A 46 -13.98 24.62 -40.52
C ASN A 46 -13.81 23.98 -39.13
N THR A 47 -14.80 24.16 -38.24
CA THR A 47 -14.90 23.36 -37.03
C THR A 47 -15.36 21.96 -37.43
N LEU A 48 -14.45 21.01 -37.29
CA LEU A 48 -14.73 19.57 -37.29
C LEU A 48 -15.88 19.30 -36.31
N LYS A 49 -17.12 19.23 -36.81
CA LYS A 49 -18.17 18.44 -36.16
C LYS A 49 -17.80 16.98 -36.41
N VAL A 50 -16.99 16.43 -35.52
CA VAL A 50 -16.98 14.99 -35.31
C VAL A 50 -18.24 14.71 -34.51
N ASP A 51 -19.27 14.17 -35.16
CA ASP A 51 -20.34 13.48 -34.46
C ASP A 51 -19.68 12.37 -33.64
N LEU A 52 -19.50 12.63 -32.35
CA LEU A 52 -19.08 11.66 -31.34
C LEU A 52 -20.35 11.00 -30.80
N ASP A 53 -21.05 10.29 -31.68
CA ASP A 53 -22.02 9.30 -31.23
C ASP A 53 -21.26 8.14 -30.56
N ALA A 54 -21.85 7.61 -29.51
CA ALA A 54 -21.25 6.68 -28.57
C ALA A 54 -20.77 5.37 -29.24
N GLU A 55 -19.51 5.32 -29.65
CA GLU A 55 -18.83 4.10 -30.09
C GLU A 55 -17.82 3.63 -29.02
N GLU A 56 -17.71 2.32 -28.86
CA GLU A 56 -17.16 1.60 -27.70
C GLU A 56 -15.81 2.11 -27.18
N ASP A 57 -15.67 2.22 -25.85
CA ASP A 57 -14.46 2.70 -25.12
C ASP A 57 -13.19 1.82 -25.31
N PHE A 58 -13.23 0.83 -26.21
CA PHE A 58 -12.16 -0.13 -26.45
C PHE A 58 -12.16 -0.68 -27.88
N ILE A 59 -10.98 -1.08 -28.36
CA ILE A 59 -10.80 -1.78 -29.64
C ILE A 59 -10.08 -3.09 -29.37
N THR A 60 -10.51 -4.20 -29.96
CA THR A 60 -9.80 -5.49 -29.84
C THR A 60 -9.15 -5.84 -31.17
N LYS A 61 -7.86 -6.22 -31.13
CA LYS A 61 -7.11 -6.77 -32.28
C LYS A 61 -6.54 -8.13 -31.91
N THR A 62 -6.29 -8.96 -32.91
CA THR A 62 -5.69 -10.29 -32.72
C THR A 62 -4.31 -10.31 -33.35
N GLU A 63 -3.29 -10.49 -32.52
CA GLU A 63 -1.90 -10.61 -32.95
C GLU A 63 -1.61 -12.08 -33.25
N GLN A 64 -1.14 -12.39 -34.46
CA GLN A 64 -0.67 -13.74 -34.80
C GLN A 64 0.87 -13.76 -34.77
N VAL A 65 1.44 -14.38 -33.74
CA VAL A 65 2.89 -14.48 -33.58
C VAL A 65 3.44 -15.72 -34.29
N HIS A 66 4.67 -15.63 -34.81
CA HIS A 66 5.36 -16.81 -35.32
C HIS A 66 5.81 -17.71 -34.15
N LEU A 67 5.11 -18.82 -33.94
CA LEU A 67 5.32 -19.71 -32.77
C LEU A 67 6.76 -20.24 -32.69
N GLY A 68 7.36 -20.62 -33.82
CA GLY A 68 8.75 -21.08 -33.84
C GLY A 68 9.72 -20.01 -33.34
N HIS A 69 9.53 -18.77 -33.78
CA HIS A 69 10.36 -17.64 -33.34
C HIS A 69 10.12 -17.30 -31.88
N LEU A 70 8.87 -17.31 -31.42
CA LEU A 70 8.54 -17.08 -30.02
C LEU A 70 9.17 -18.16 -29.12
N LYS A 71 9.10 -19.44 -29.50
CA LYS A 71 9.74 -20.55 -28.79
C LYS A 71 11.26 -20.36 -28.74
N LYS A 72 11.92 -19.95 -29.84
CA LYS A 72 13.35 -19.62 -29.87
C LYS A 72 13.68 -18.50 -28.86
N LEU A 73 12.90 -17.41 -28.84
CA LEU A 73 13.13 -16.30 -27.90
C LEU A 73 12.86 -16.66 -26.43
N VAL A 74 11.85 -17.48 -26.15
CA VAL A 74 11.48 -17.92 -24.78
C VAL A 74 12.53 -18.85 -24.17
N ARG A 75 13.23 -19.63 -25.01
CA ARG A 75 14.33 -20.51 -24.61
C ARG A 75 15.58 -19.73 -24.20
N ILE A 76 15.75 -18.49 -24.65
CA ILE A 76 16.88 -17.65 -24.28
C ILE A 76 16.73 -17.18 -22.83
N GLN A 77 17.71 -17.53 -21.98
CA GLN A 77 17.70 -17.17 -20.56
C GLN A 77 17.80 -15.67 -20.31
N LYS A 78 18.61 -14.97 -21.12
CA LYS A 78 18.77 -13.51 -21.08
C LYS A 78 18.83 -12.97 -22.49
N LEU A 79 17.79 -12.26 -22.89
CA LEU A 79 17.70 -11.77 -24.26
C LEU A 79 18.56 -10.51 -24.40
N PHE A 80 19.57 -10.58 -25.27
CA PHE A 80 20.33 -9.41 -25.65
C PHE A 80 19.52 -8.59 -26.65
N VAL A 81 19.24 -7.32 -26.37
CA VAL A 81 18.64 -6.40 -27.34
C VAL A 81 19.63 -5.24 -27.53
N PRO A 82 20.18 -5.06 -28.74
CA PRO A 82 21.07 -3.94 -29.05
C PRO A 82 20.44 -2.62 -28.61
N SER A 83 21.12 -1.87 -27.75
CA SER A 83 20.65 -0.55 -27.36
C SER A 83 21.04 0.46 -28.44
N SER A 84 20.08 1.22 -28.95
CA SER A 84 20.33 2.27 -29.96
C SER A 84 21.04 3.51 -29.37
N VAL A 85 21.63 3.41 -28.17
CA VAL A 85 22.18 4.52 -27.39
C VAL A 85 23.37 4.00 -26.57
N GLU A 86 24.56 4.56 -26.80
CA GLU A 86 25.85 4.19 -26.19
C GLU A 86 25.92 4.22 -24.64
N ASP A 87 24.84 4.56 -23.94
CA ASP A 87 24.78 4.69 -22.47
C ASP A 87 23.60 3.96 -21.79
N CYS A 88 22.95 2.99 -22.45
CA CYS A 88 21.86 2.22 -21.85
C CYS A 88 22.26 0.77 -21.56
N LYS A 89 22.13 0.35 -20.30
CA LYS A 89 22.22 -1.07 -19.89
C LYS A 89 21.24 -1.91 -20.70
N ASP A 90 21.69 -3.07 -21.18
CA ASP A 90 20.85 -4.07 -21.83
C ASP A 90 19.62 -4.36 -20.96
N LYS A 91 18.43 -4.21 -21.54
CA LYS A 91 17.16 -4.58 -20.90
C LYS A 91 16.83 -6.00 -21.28
N ASP A 92 16.66 -6.88 -20.29
CA ASP A 92 16.22 -8.24 -20.53
C ASP A 92 14.69 -8.30 -20.68
N TYR A 93 14.23 -8.79 -21.83
CA TYR A 93 12.81 -8.98 -22.14
C TYR A 93 12.37 -10.44 -21.98
N SER A 94 13.24 -11.35 -21.52
CA SER A 94 12.97 -12.79 -21.36
C SER A 94 11.72 -13.09 -20.51
N VAL A 95 11.54 -12.35 -19.40
CA VAL A 95 10.36 -12.47 -18.52
C VAL A 95 9.08 -12.03 -19.24
N LEU A 96 9.16 -10.94 -20.00
CA LEU A 96 8.03 -10.42 -20.77
C LEU A 96 7.64 -11.39 -21.89
N LEU A 97 8.62 -11.99 -22.57
CA LEU A 97 8.42 -13.01 -23.62
C LEU A 97 7.78 -14.29 -23.07
N LYS A 98 8.21 -14.77 -21.89
CA LYS A 98 7.60 -15.93 -21.23
C LYS A 98 6.15 -15.67 -20.84
N SER A 99 5.85 -14.47 -20.31
CA SER A 99 4.48 -14.04 -19.98
C SER A 99 3.61 -13.83 -21.22
N TYR A 100 4.21 -13.40 -22.33
CA TYR A 100 3.53 -13.32 -23.62
C TYR A 100 3.20 -14.73 -24.12
N TYR A 101 4.19 -15.64 -24.19
CA TYR A 101 4.01 -17.03 -24.62
C TYR A 101 2.94 -17.79 -23.85
N SER A 102 2.83 -17.63 -22.53
CA SER A 102 1.80 -18.31 -21.73
C SER A 102 0.37 -17.86 -22.03
N LYS A 103 0.18 -16.78 -22.81
CA LYS A 103 -1.12 -16.24 -23.21
C LYS A 103 -1.42 -16.44 -24.70
N VAL A 104 -0.43 -16.84 -25.48
CA VAL A 104 -0.60 -17.15 -26.90
C VAL A 104 -1.23 -18.53 -27.02
N ASP A 105 -2.23 -18.67 -27.89
CA ASP A 105 -2.85 -19.96 -28.16
C ASP A 105 -1.95 -20.89 -28.99
N LYS A 106 -2.39 -22.13 -29.18
CA LYS A 106 -1.68 -23.15 -29.97
C LYS A 106 -1.48 -22.78 -31.46
N ASN A 107 -2.21 -21.79 -31.97
CA ASN A 107 -2.14 -21.31 -33.34
C ASN A 107 -1.33 -20.00 -33.46
N GLY A 108 -0.74 -19.52 -32.37
CA GLY A 108 0.03 -18.28 -32.35
C GLY A 108 -0.82 -17.03 -32.12
N ASN A 109 -2.11 -17.15 -31.82
CA ASN A 109 -2.98 -15.99 -31.67
C ASN A 109 -2.99 -15.46 -30.23
N LEU A 110 -3.03 -14.13 -30.12
CA LEU A 110 -3.29 -13.41 -28.88
C LEU A 110 -4.31 -12.30 -29.14
N SER A 111 -5.47 -12.39 -28.48
CA SER A 111 -6.48 -11.32 -28.50
C SER A 111 -6.08 -10.21 -27.52
N VAL A 112 -5.92 -8.99 -28.04
CA VAL A 112 -5.48 -7.81 -27.28
C VAL A 112 -6.55 -6.73 -27.33
N THR A 113 -7.08 -6.38 -26.17
CA THR A 113 -8.01 -5.24 -26.02
C THR A 113 -7.24 -3.96 -25.68
N TYR A 114 -7.45 -2.90 -26.45
CA TYR A 114 -6.88 -1.57 -26.28
C TYR A 114 -7.91 -0.63 -25.64
N ARG A 115 -7.56 0.02 -24.53
CA ARG A 115 -8.45 0.92 -23.77
C ARG A 115 -7.72 2.13 -23.18
N PHE A 116 -8.47 3.12 -22.69
CA PHE A 116 -7.90 4.25 -21.94
C PHE A 116 -7.30 3.83 -20.60
N LYS A 117 -6.17 4.44 -20.23
CA LYS A 117 -5.40 4.08 -19.02
C LYS A 117 -5.97 4.65 -17.72
N ASN A 118 -6.54 5.88 -17.71
CA ASN A 118 -7.22 6.52 -16.55
C ASN A 118 -7.69 7.99 -16.79
N ASN A 119 -7.70 8.53 -18.02
CA ASN A 119 -7.91 9.97 -18.29
C ASN A 119 -9.21 10.34 -19.06
N GLY A 120 -10.23 9.49 -19.03
CA GLY A 120 -11.41 9.69 -19.89
C GLY A 120 -11.06 9.58 -21.38
N GLN A 121 -11.71 10.35 -22.25
CA GLN A 121 -11.66 10.26 -23.72
C GLN A 121 -10.37 10.81 -24.39
N PHE A 122 -9.32 11.18 -23.63
CA PHE A 122 -8.09 11.81 -24.16
C PHE A 122 -6.85 10.90 -24.07
N GLY A 123 -5.97 11.02 -25.07
CA GLY A 123 -4.72 10.27 -25.18
C GLY A 123 -4.85 8.97 -25.99
N ARG A 124 -3.82 8.11 -25.89
CA ARG A 124 -3.77 6.82 -26.61
C ARG A 124 -4.68 5.77 -25.97
N LEU A 125 -5.08 4.80 -26.80
CA LEU A 125 -5.50 3.50 -26.31
C LEU A 125 -4.26 2.66 -26.01
N PHE A 126 -4.24 2.03 -24.84
CA PHE A 126 -3.16 1.15 -24.41
C PHE A 126 -3.67 -0.29 -24.39
N ALA A 127 -2.83 -1.22 -24.87
CA ALA A 127 -3.10 -2.64 -24.73
C ALA A 127 -3.34 -2.99 -23.25
N LYS A 128 -4.32 -3.86 -22.99
CA LYS A 128 -4.62 -4.40 -21.66
C LYS A 128 -3.94 -5.76 -21.54
N GLY A 129 -3.05 -5.92 -20.57
CA GLY A 129 -2.33 -7.19 -20.36
C GLY A 129 -1.03 -7.25 -21.15
N MET A 130 -0.72 -8.40 -21.75
CA MET A 130 0.49 -8.59 -22.58
C MET A 130 0.13 -8.38 -24.06
N ALA A 131 1.02 -7.74 -24.82
CA ALA A 131 0.81 -7.45 -26.24
C ALA A 131 2.14 -7.04 -26.93
N SER A 132 2.18 -7.12 -28.25
CA SER A 132 3.35 -6.77 -29.07
C SER A 132 3.91 -5.35 -28.87
N PRO A 133 3.12 -4.30 -28.53
CA PRO A 133 3.65 -2.93 -28.37
C PRO A 133 4.65 -2.75 -27.23
N TYR A 134 4.74 -3.71 -26.31
CA TYR A 134 5.69 -3.69 -25.19
C TYR A 134 7.08 -4.19 -25.57
N PHE A 135 7.24 -4.86 -26.72
CA PHE A 135 8.54 -5.32 -27.19
C PHE A 135 9.29 -4.22 -27.96
N PRO A 136 10.63 -4.15 -27.87
CA PRO A 136 11.43 -3.30 -28.73
C PRO A 136 11.27 -3.72 -30.19
N SER A 137 11.54 -2.82 -31.15
CA SER A 137 11.32 -3.10 -32.58
C SER A 137 12.04 -4.36 -33.02
N THR A 138 13.32 -4.54 -32.67
CA THR A 138 14.11 -5.72 -33.05
C THR A 138 13.48 -7.05 -32.63
N VAL A 139 12.90 -7.12 -31.43
CA VAL A 139 12.24 -8.33 -30.93
C VAL A 139 10.91 -8.56 -31.65
N ARG A 140 10.18 -7.48 -31.93
CA ARG A 140 8.90 -7.53 -32.64
C ARG A 140 9.09 -7.92 -34.11
N ASP A 141 10.08 -7.35 -34.78
CA ASP A 141 10.41 -7.66 -36.17
C ASP A 141 10.77 -9.14 -36.33
N PHE A 142 11.43 -9.74 -35.32
CA PHE A 142 11.69 -11.17 -35.25
C PHE A 142 10.41 -12.00 -34.98
N LEU A 143 9.55 -11.58 -34.06
CA LEU A 143 8.33 -12.32 -33.67
C LEU A 143 7.22 -12.31 -34.73
N PHE A 144 7.16 -11.27 -35.56
CA PHE A 144 6.09 -11.04 -36.53
C PHE A 144 6.63 -10.93 -37.97
N PRO A 145 7.28 -11.99 -38.52
CA PRO A 145 7.82 -11.99 -39.88
C PRO A 145 6.74 -11.81 -40.96
N ASP A 146 5.49 -12.14 -40.63
CA ASP A 146 4.34 -12.02 -41.52
C ASP A 146 3.59 -10.69 -41.41
N TYR A 147 4.13 -9.68 -40.70
CA TYR A 147 3.44 -8.38 -40.52
C TYR A 147 4.21 -7.18 -41.03
N ILE A 148 3.64 -6.42 -41.96
CA ILE A 148 4.19 -5.16 -42.47
C ILE A 148 3.97 -4.05 -41.42
N ASN A 149 5.02 -3.28 -41.13
CA ASN A 149 4.93 -2.14 -40.21
C ASN A 149 4.70 -0.84 -40.99
N VAL A 150 3.45 -0.36 -40.96
CA VAL A 150 3.04 0.89 -41.62
C VAL A 150 3.13 2.03 -40.61
N ASP A 151 4.13 2.90 -40.77
CA ASP A 151 4.43 3.99 -39.82
C ASP A 151 4.10 5.37 -40.41
N MET A 152 3.61 6.27 -39.56
CA MET A 152 3.53 7.70 -39.84
C MET A 152 4.91 8.36 -39.67
N ARG A 153 5.40 8.96 -40.75
CA ARG A 153 6.65 9.74 -40.71
C ARG A 153 6.50 10.94 -39.79
N ALA A 154 7.47 11.06 -38.87
CA ALA A 154 7.59 12.18 -37.93
C ALA A 154 6.29 12.53 -37.15
N ALA A 155 5.49 11.52 -36.81
CA ALA A 155 4.17 11.62 -36.18
C ALA A 155 3.90 12.87 -35.32
N VAL A 156 4.67 13.07 -34.25
CA VAL A 156 4.50 14.21 -33.33
C VAL A 156 4.60 15.56 -34.05
N PHE A 157 5.58 15.74 -34.94
CA PHE A 157 5.79 16.98 -35.68
C PHE A 157 4.78 17.17 -36.81
N THR A 158 4.30 16.08 -37.41
CA THR A 158 3.19 16.09 -38.38
C THR A 158 1.90 16.59 -37.70
N ILE A 159 1.65 16.16 -36.47
CA ILE A 159 0.52 16.64 -35.67
C ILE A 159 0.72 18.11 -35.25
N TYR A 160 1.95 18.51 -34.90
CA TYR A 160 2.25 19.93 -34.67
C TYR A 160 2.04 20.79 -35.92
N ARG A 161 2.29 20.27 -37.12
CA ARG A 161 1.96 20.97 -38.36
C ARG A 161 0.46 21.16 -38.51
N HIS A 162 -0.35 20.16 -38.19
CA HIS A 162 -1.80 20.32 -38.16
C HIS A 162 -2.23 21.43 -37.20
N TYR A 163 -1.67 21.49 -35.99
CA TYR A 163 -1.97 22.60 -35.07
C TYR A 163 -1.43 23.96 -35.56
N SER A 164 -0.28 23.97 -36.22
CA SER A 164 0.29 25.15 -36.86
C SER A 164 -0.67 25.75 -37.88
N GLU A 165 -1.27 24.91 -38.72
CA GLU A 165 -2.26 25.28 -39.73
C GLU A 165 -3.59 25.69 -39.07
N ARG A 166 -4.12 24.89 -38.13
CA ARG A 166 -5.39 25.16 -37.41
C ARG A 166 -5.39 26.48 -36.66
N TYR A 167 -4.31 26.81 -35.96
CA TYR A 167 -4.23 28.06 -35.17
C TYR A 167 -3.55 29.21 -35.92
N ASN A 168 -3.17 29.01 -37.20
CA ASN A 168 -2.45 29.97 -38.03
C ASN A 168 -1.18 30.53 -37.34
N ILE A 169 -0.33 29.63 -36.84
CA ILE A 169 0.93 29.96 -36.15
C ILE A 169 2.12 29.29 -36.86
N PRO A 170 2.58 29.79 -38.02
CA PRO A 170 3.63 29.10 -38.79
C PRO A 170 4.96 28.98 -38.03
N SER A 171 5.67 27.87 -38.27
CA SER A 171 7.05 27.65 -37.82
C SER A 171 7.93 27.20 -38.99
N PRO A 172 8.91 28.03 -39.43
CA PRO A 172 9.88 27.63 -40.43
C PRO A 172 10.69 26.40 -40.01
N GLU A 173 11.08 26.33 -38.73
CA GLU A 173 11.86 25.20 -38.19
C GLU A 173 11.07 23.89 -38.20
N LEU A 174 9.76 23.94 -37.92
CA LEU A 174 8.88 22.76 -37.99
C LEU A 174 8.75 22.24 -39.43
N LEU A 175 8.53 23.13 -40.39
CA LEU A 175 8.42 22.75 -41.80
C LEU A 175 9.74 22.19 -42.32
N GLN A 176 10.86 22.86 -42.01
CA GLN A 176 12.19 22.39 -42.37
C GLN A 176 12.51 21.04 -41.72
N LEU A 177 12.05 20.78 -40.49
CA LEU A 177 12.21 19.48 -39.83
C LEU A 177 11.41 18.38 -40.52
N LEU A 178 10.22 18.67 -41.06
CA LEU A 178 9.40 17.69 -41.78
C LEU A 178 9.98 17.37 -43.15
N GLU A 179 10.54 18.35 -43.85
CA GLU A 179 11.14 18.18 -45.17
C GLU A 179 12.53 17.53 -45.12
N LYS A 180 13.41 18.00 -44.24
CA LYS A 180 14.84 17.64 -44.20
C LYS A 180 15.22 16.90 -42.92
N ARG A 181 14.31 16.07 -42.43
CA ARG A 181 14.41 15.43 -41.11
C ARG A 181 15.73 14.70 -40.91
N ASP A 182 16.06 13.80 -41.82
CA ASP A 182 17.19 12.88 -41.64
C ASP A 182 18.53 13.63 -41.76
N GLU A 183 18.63 14.60 -42.68
CA GLU A 183 19.76 15.54 -42.77
C GLU A 183 19.96 16.33 -41.47
N ILE A 184 18.87 16.82 -40.87
CA ILE A 184 18.91 17.59 -39.62
C ILE A 184 19.36 16.71 -38.46
N LEU A 185 18.82 15.50 -38.34
CA LEU A 185 19.18 14.55 -37.29
C LEU A 185 20.66 14.15 -37.40
N GLN A 186 21.13 13.86 -38.61
CA GLN A 186 22.53 13.52 -38.87
C GLN A 186 23.46 14.70 -38.58
N LYS A 187 23.18 15.88 -39.14
CA LYS A 187 24.00 17.09 -38.97
C LYS A 187 24.12 17.52 -37.51
N LYS A 188 23.04 17.36 -36.73
CA LYS A 188 23.00 17.71 -35.30
C LYS A 188 23.40 16.55 -34.39
N GLN A 189 23.74 15.38 -34.94
CA GLN A 189 24.06 14.16 -34.19
C GLN A 189 22.97 13.79 -33.15
N LEU A 190 21.70 13.98 -33.53
CA LEU A 190 20.54 13.70 -32.70
C LEU A 190 19.82 12.44 -33.17
N THR A 191 19.36 11.63 -32.22
CA THR A 191 18.40 10.55 -32.51
C THR A 191 16.96 11.07 -32.45
N LYS A 192 16.01 10.40 -33.12
CA LYS A 192 14.55 10.70 -33.02
C LYS A 192 14.12 10.83 -31.56
N LYS A 193 14.59 9.92 -30.70
CA LYS A 193 14.28 9.88 -29.27
C LYS A 193 14.86 11.07 -28.51
N LYS A 194 16.12 11.45 -28.78
CA LYS A 194 16.75 12.64 -28.18
C LYS A 194 16.02 13.92 -28.60
N LEU A 195 15.65 14.05 -29.88
CA LEU A 195 14.90 15.21 -30.37
C LEU A 195 13.53 15.34 -29.67
N ASN A 196 12.75 14.25 -29.62
CA ASN A 196 11.46 14.26 -28.92
C ASN A 196 11.62 14.59 -27.42
N ALA A 197 12.66 14.08 -26.76
CA ALA A 197 12.94 14.40 -25.37
C ALA A 197 13.24 15.89 -25.18
N LEU A 198 14.08 16.49 -26.03
CA LEU A 198 14.41 17.92 -25.99
C LEU A 198 13.21 18.82 -26.22
N MET A 199 12.27 18.43 -27.08
CA MET A 199 11.05 19.22 -27.31
C MET A 199 10.06 19.12 -26.14
N ASN A 200 10.18 18.08 -25.31
CA ASN A 200 9.34 17.82 -24.15
C ASN A 200 9.98 18.24 -22.81
N THR A 201 11.03 19.08 -22.82
CA THR A 201 11.55 19.72 -21.60
C THR A 201 10.95 21.11 -21.39
N MET A 202 10.95 21.63 -20.16
CA MET A 202 10.54 23.03 -19.90
C MET A 202 11.64 24.01 -20.22
N THR A 203 12.88 23.60 -19.98
CA THR A 203 14.03 24.42 -20.30
C THR A 203 14.35 24.28 -21.78
N PRO A 204 14.52 25.39 -22.52
CA PRO A 204 14.95 25.32 -23.90
C PRO A 204 16.36 24.70 -24.00
N PRO A 205 16.66 23.96 -25.09
CA PRO A 205 17.99 23.43 -25.33
C PRO A 205 19.03 24.55 -25.40
N LYS A 206 20.22 24.33 -24.82
CA LYS A 206 21.30 25.33 -24.82
C LYS A 206 22.08 25.25 -26.14
N ARG A 207 22.44 26.40 -26.72
CA ARG A 207 23.43 26.60 -27.81
C ARG A 207 23.01 26.30 -29.26
N ASP A 208 21.83 25.71 -29.54
CA ASP A 208 21.37 25.49 -30.92
C ASP A 208 20.13 26.34 -31.26
N LYS A 209 20.32 27.34 -32.13
CA LYS A 209 19.27 28.33 -32.48
C LYS A 209 18.03 27.68 -33.10
N PHE A 210 18.20 26.65 -33.94
CA PHE A 210 17.08 25.93 -34.57
C PHE A 210 16.24 25.21 -33.52
N LEU A 211 16.89 24.49 -32.59
CA LEU A 211 16.18 23.77 -31.54
C LEU A 211 15.54 24.72 -30.51
N ILE A 212 16.18 25.86 -30.21
CA ILE A 212 15.62 26.91 -29.35
C ILE A 212 14.35 27.50 -29.98
N ASN A 213 14.38 27.82 -31.27
CA ASN A 213 13.23 28.39 -31.96
C ASN A 213 12.07 27.41 -32.04
N LEU A 214 12.35 26.14 -32.38
CA LEU A 214 11.33 25.10 -32.43
C LEU A 214 10.70 24.84 -31.06
N HIS A 215 11.53 24.72 -30.01
CA HIS A 215 11.06 24.59 -28.63
C HIS A 215 10.20 25.79 -28.20
N GLY A 216 10.68 27.00 -28.45
CA GLY A 216 9.96 28.24 -28.15
C GLY A 216 8.64 28.35 -28.90
N TRP A 217 8.56 27.87 -30.15
CA TRP A 217 7.30 27.80 -30.87
C TRP A 217 6.31 26.83 -30.20
N ILE A 218 6.76 25.62 -29.81
CA ILE A 218 5.91 24.63 -29.13
C ILE A 218 5.37 25.18 -27.81
N HIS A 219 6.24 25.67 -26.93
CA HIS A 219 5.88 26.02 -25.56
C HIS A 219 5.31 27.43 -25.41
N SER A 220 5.78 28.39 -26.20
CA SER A 220 5.36 29.79 -26.06
C SER A 220 4.27 30.21 -27.05
N LYS A 221 4.07 29.49 -28.16
CA LYS A 221 3.04 29.82 -29.15
C LYS A 221 1.92 28.78 -29.22
N LEU A 222 2.26 27.50 -29.39
CA LEU A 222 1.27 26.43 -29.55
C LEU A 222 0.56 26.08 -28.22
N LEU A 223 1.33 25.81 -27.16
CA LEU A 223 0.77 25.36 -25.88
C LEU A 223 -0.30 26.32 -25.31
N PRO A 224 -0.13 27.66 -25.30
CA PRO A 224 -1.18 28.57 -24.85
C PRO A 224 -2.48 28.48 -25.67
N LYS A 225 -2.38 28.22 -26.98
CA LYS A 225 -3.56 28.03 -27.86
C LYS A 225 -4.30 26.75 -27.49
N LEU A 226 -3.59 25.65 -27.28
CA LEU A 226 -4.19 24.38 -26.87
C LEU A 226 -4.90 24.49 -25.52
N LYS A 227 -4.35 25.20 -24.54
CA LYS A 227 -4.95 25.35 -23.20
C LYS A 227 -6.31 26.04 -23.21
N VAL A 228 -6.57 26.88 -24.21
CA VAL A 228 -7.83 27.64 -24.34
C VAL A 228 -8.76 27.08 -25.41
N ASP A 229 -8.30 26.13 -26.22
CA ASP A 229 -9.13 25.47 -27.24
C ASP A 229 -10.28 24.72 -26.56
N PRO A 230 -11.55 24.93 -26.97
CA PRO A 230 -12.71 24.25 -26.38
C PRO A 230 -12.58 22.73 -26.30
N GLU A 231 -11.90 22.10 -27.26
CA GLU A 231 -11.68 20.66 -27.33
C GLU A 231 -10.80 20.16 -26.17
N TYR A 232 -9.78 20.93 -25.77
CA TYR A 232 -8.79 20.53 -24.77
C TYR A 232 -8.90 21.29 -23.45
N LYS A 233 -9.75 22.31 -23.36
CA LYS A 233 -9.89 23.16 -22.16
C LYS A 233 -10.21 22.36 -20.90
N ASN A 234 -11.12 21.40 -20.97
CA ASN A 234 -11.49 20.57 -19.83
C ASN A 234 -10.34 19.64 -19.42
N LEU A 235 -9.59 19.12 -20.39
CA LEU A 235 -8.38 18.34 -20.13
C LEU A 235 -7.32 19.17 -19.40
N TRP A 236 -7.10 20.42 -19.83
CA TRP A 236 -6.17 21.32 -19.15
C TRP A 236 -6.60 21.61 -17.71
N ILE A 237 -7.87 21.94 -17.48
CA ILE A 237 -8.41 22.20 -16.13
C ILE A 237 -8.20 21.01 -15.20
N ALA A 238 -8.40 19.78 -15.71
CA ALA A 238 -8.20 18.56 -14.92
C ALA A 238 -6.72 18.36 -14.55
N ILE A 239 -5.80 18.58 -15.48
CA ILE A 239 -4.35 18.44 -15.25
C ILE A 239 -3.84 19.54 -14.32
N ASP A 240 -4.29 20.77 -14.48
CA ASP A 240 -3.87 21.92 -13.67
C ASP A 240 -4.25 21.74 -12.20
N LYS A 241 -5.43 21.15 -11.93
CA LYS A 241 -5.90 20.81 -10.57
C LYS A 241 -5.23 19.58 -9.95
N SER A 242 -4.46 18.80 -10.71
CA SER A 242 -3.77 17.63 -10.17
C SER A 242 -2.61 18.03 -9.23
N PRO A 243 -2.19 17.17 -8.28
CA PRO A 243 -1.08 17.47 -7.39
C PRO A 243 0.23 17.77 -8.15
N ASP A 244 0.99 18.76 -7.67
CA ASP A 244 2.25 19.19 -8.30
C ASP A 244 3.38 18.15 -8.19
N ALA A 245 3.28 17.23 -7.22
CA ALA A 245 4.20 16.12 -7.05
C ALA A 245 3.49 14.80 -7.35
N ASP A 246 4.21 13.89 -8.00
CA ASP A 246 3.76 12.52 -8.13
C ASP A 246 3.71 11.85 -6.75
N PRO A 247 2.55 11.31 -6.31
CA PRO A 247 2.39 10.78 -4.95
C PRO A 247 3.24 9.53 -4.66
N VAL A 248 3.77 8.87 -5.70
CA VAL A 248 4.59 7.65 -5.60
C VAL A 248 6.08 8.00 -5.64
N THR A 249 6.48 8.91 -6.52
CA THR A 249 7.90 9.22 -6.74
C THR A 249 8.38 10.52 -6.09
N GLY A 250 7.46 11.37 -5.59
CA GLY A 250 7.75 12.70 -5.05
C GLY A 250 8.28 13.70 -6.08
N LYS A 251 8.42 13.28 -7.36
CA LYS A 251 8.96 14.12 -8.43
C LYS A 251 7.93 15.14 -8.87
N LYS A 252 8.38 16.38 -9.06
CA LYS A 252 7.54 17.47 -9.60
C LYS A 252 7.01 17.07 -10.99
N LYS A 253 5.69 17.01 -11.14
CA LYS A 253 5.03 16.74 -12.41
C LYS A 253 5.12 17.97 -13.30
N ASN A 254 5.51 17.74 -14.55
CA ASN A 254 5.46 18.76 -15.57
C ASN A 254 4.09 18.74 -16.25
N LYS A 255 3.16 19.51 -15.70
CA LYS A 255 1.76 19.58 -16.13
C LYS A 255 1.63 19.99 -17.59
N ASP A 256 2.43 20.96 -18.04
CA ASP A 256 2.43 21.48 -19.41
C ASP A 256 2.83 20.43 -20.44
N VAL A 257 3.94 19.72 -20.19
CA VAL A 257 4.39 18.65 -21.08
C VAL A 257 3.44 17.47 -21.05
N SER A 258 2.87 17.15 -19.88
CA SER A 258 1.86 16.09 -19.75
C SER A 258 0.60 16.41 -20.57
N PHE A 259 0.12 17.66 -20.51
CA PHE A 259 -1.00 18.15 -21.30
C PHE A 259 -0.70 18.12 -22.80
N LEU A 260 0.45 18.67 -23.22
CA LEU A 260 0.88 18.65 -24.62
C LEU A 260 0.97 17.21 -25.16
N CYS A 261 1.47 16.28 -24.34
CA CYS A 261 1.53 14.86 -24.70
C CYS A 261 0.16 14.26 -24.95
N LEU A 262 -0.79 14.50 -24.06
CA LEU A 262 -2.16 13.98 -24.22
C LEU A 262 -2.87 14.59 -25.42
N CYS A 263 -2.61 15.87 -25.74
CA CYS A 263 -3.20 16.53 -26.91
C CYS A 263 -2.74 15.86 -28.22
N TYR A 264 -1.43 15.73 -28.46
CA TYR A 264 -0.99 15.09 -29.71
C TYR A 264 -1.35 13.59 -29.75
N GLN A 265 -1.33 12.89 -28.61
CA GLN A 265 -1.73 11.48 -28.52
C GLN A 265 -3.20 11.24 -28.86
N THR A 266 -4.06 12.22 -28.59
CA THR A 266 -5.49 12.16 -28.95
C THR A 266 -5.65 12.19 -30.47
N ILE A 267 -4.95 13.10 -31.14
CA ILE A 267 -4.94 13.17 -32.61
C ILE A 267 -4.28 11.93 -33.23
N GLU A 268 -3.15 11.49 -32.68
CA GLU A 268 -2.47 10.27 -33.12
C GLU A 268 -3.41 9.06 -33.06
N ARG A 269 -4.18 8.91 -31.97
CA ARG A 269 -5.20 7.86 -31.85
C ARG A 269 -6.23 7.90 -32.98
N HIS A 270 -6.81 9.07 -33.29
CA HIS A 270 -7.80 9.19 -34.36
C HIS A 270 -7.23 8.78 -35.71
N ILE A 271 -5.97 9.15 -35.99
CA ILE A 271 -5.27 8.75 -37.21
C ILE A 271 -5.11 7.22 -37.24
N LEU A 272 -4.64 6.59 -36.16
CA LEU A 272 -4.43 5.13 -36.11
C LEU A 272 -5.72 4.32 -36.26
N ILE A 273 -6.82 4.78 -35.64
CA ILE A 273 -8.12 4.12 -35.76
C ILE A 273 -8.60 4.19 -37.21
N HIS A 274 -8.56 5.37 -37.82
CA HIS A 274 -8.93 5.56 -39.23
C HIS A 274 -8.04 4.76 -40.19
N MET A 275 -6.73 4.70 -39.92
CA MET A 275 -5.80 3.83 -40.67
C MET A 275 -6.22 2.36 -40.54
N SER A 276 -6.54 1.89 -39.33
CA SER A 276 -6.95 0.50 -39.10
C SER A 276 -8.20 0.17 -39.91
N GLU A 277 -9.24 1.00 -39.80
CA GLU A 277 -10.49 0.85 -40.52
C GLU A 277 -10.27 0.87 -42.04
N PHE A 278 -9.41 1.76 -42.54
CA PHE A 278 -9.09 1.84 -43.97
C PHE A 278 -8.51 0.52 -44.51
N PHE A 279 -7.56 -0.08 -43.79
CA PHE A 279 -6.93 -1.34 -44.18
C PHE A 279 -7.93 -2.51 -44.05
N GLU A 280 -8.68 -2.57 -42.96
CA GLU A 280 -9.67 -3.62 -42.70
C GLU A 280 -10.81 -3.60 -43.74
N ASN A 281 -11.27 -2.42 -44.14
CA ASN A 281 -12.27 -2.26 -45.21
C ASN A 281 -11.76 -2.67 -46.59
N ARG A 282 -10.44 -2.76 -46.79
CA ARG A 282 -9.80 -3.30 -48.00
C ARG A 282 -9.39 -4.78 -47.82
N GLY A 283 -9.90 -5.42 -46.76
CA GLY A 283 -9.69 -6.81 -46.43
C GLY A 283 -8.28 -7.14 -45.94
N TRP A 284 -7.53 -6.17 -45.42
CA TRP A 284 -6.26 -6.44 -44.74
C TRP A 284 -6.51 -6.70 -43.26
N THR A 285 -5.73 -7.60 -42.66
CA THR A 285 -5.82 -7.87 -41.22
C THR A 285 -4.87 -6.96 -40.45
N VAL A 286 -5.39 -6.14 -39.54
CA VAL A 286 -4.58 -5.30 -38.64
C VAL A 286 -4.40 -6.03 -37.31
N GLY A 287 -3.18 -6.50 -37.02
CA GLY A 287 -2.91 -7.32 -35.83
C GLY A 287 -2.65 -6.51 -34.57
N ALA A 288 -2.01 -5.33 -34.70
CA ALA A 288 -1.67 -4.50 -33.55
C ALA A 288 -1.64 -3.01 -33.88
N LEU A 289 -2.05 -2.19 -32.92
CA LEU A 289 -1.83 -0.75 -32.92
C LEU A 289 -0.48 -0.45 -32.24
N ILE A 290 0.49 0.12 -32.97
CA ILE A 290 1.81 0.43 -32.44
C ILE A 290 2.06 1.93 -32.49
N TYR A 291 1.92 2.64 -31.37
CA TYR A 291 2.35 4.04 -31.23
C TYR A 291 2.06 4.94 -32.46
N ASP A 292 3.03 5.16 -33.35
CA ASP A 292 2.93 5.96 -34.57
C ASP A 292 2.63 5.15 -35.86
N GLY A 293 2.14 3.91 -35.75
CA GLY A 293 1.89 3.00 -36.87
C GLY A 293 1.03 1.77 -36.55
N LEU A 294 0.95 0.84 -37.51
CA LEU A 294 0.16 -0.40 -37.46
C LEU A 294 1.00 -1.62 -37.88
N LEU A 295 0.72 -2.78 -37.26
CA LEU A 295 1.10 -4.07 -37.83
C LEU A 295 -0.03 -4.59 -38.71
N VAL A 296 0.22 -4.64 -40.01
CA VAL A 296 -0.71 -5.17 -41.02
C VAL A 296 -0.20 -6.53 -41.49
N GLN A 297 -1.00 -7.57 -41.39
CA GLN A 297 -0.61 -8.92 -41.81
C GLN A 297 -0.39 -8.96 -43.33
N LYS A 298 0.68 -9.62 -43.77
CA LYS A 298 0.92 -9.92 -45.18
C LYS A 298 -0.18 -10.82 -45.69
N ASP A 299 -0.60 -10.56 -46.91
CA ASP A 299 -1.54 -11.39 -47.64
C ASP A 299 -0.79 -11.91 -48.88
N LYS A 300 -0.95 -13.19 -49.22
CA LYS A 300 -0.25 -13.80 -50.37
C LYS A 300 -0.75 -13.23 -51.70
N ASP A 301 -1.99 -12.74 -51.72
CA ASP A 301 -2.68 -12.25 -52.91
C ASP A 301 -2.69 -10.71 -52.97
N LYS A 302 -2.14 -10.01 -51.96
CA LYS A 302 -2.12 -8.54 -51.90
C LYS A 302 -0.73 -8.01 -51.63
N ILE A 303 -0.37 -6.94 -52.34
CA ILE A 303 0.90 -6.25 -52.18
C ILE A 303 0.62 -4.88 -51.57
N LEU A 304 1.24 -4.58 -50.44
CA LEU A 304 1.24 -3.24 -49.87
C LEU A 304 2.20 -2.39 -50.72
N ASN A 305 1.66 -1.40 -51.42
CA ASN A 305 2.43 -0.53 -52.31
C ASN A 305 2.24 0.95 -51.94
N ASP A 306 3.07 1.81 -52.52
CA ASP A 306 3.00 3.24 -52.26
C ASP A 306 1.63 3.84 -52.64
N ALA A 307 0.96 3.31 -53.68
CA ALA A 307 -0.35 3.80 -54.10
C ALA A 307 -1.40 3.61 -53.00
N LEU A 308 -1.45 2.43 -52.36
CA LEU A 308 -2.35 2.14 -51.24
C LEU A 308 -2.04 3.03 -50.02
N LEU A 309 -0.76 3.31 -49.77
CA LEU A 309 -0.37 4.25 -48.72
C LEU A 309 -0.85 5.68 -49.02
N ARG A 310 -0.74 6.15 -50.28
CA ARG A 310 -1.26 7.47 -50.70
C ARG A 310 -2.79 7.54 -50.62
N GLU A 311 -3.50 6.47 -50.98
CA GLU A 311 -4.96 6.40 -50.79
C GLU A 311 -5.34 6.50 -49.31
N CYS A 312 -4.57 5.86 -48.42
CA CYS A 312 -4.78 5.96 -46.98
C CYS A 312 -4.53 7.39 -46.47
N GLU A 313 -3.44 8.03 -46.91
CA GLU A 313 -3.15 9.44 -46.61
C GLU A 313 -4.28 10.38 -47.07
N GLU A 314 -4.79 10.16 -48.28
CA GLU A 314 -5.90 10.95 -48.83
C GLU A 314 -7.19 10.71 -48.05
N SER A 315 -7.48 9.47 -47.66
CA SER A 315 -8.62 9.13 -46.81
C SER A 315 -8.53 9.82 -45.44
N ILE A 316 -7.35 9.80 -44.81
CA ILE A 316 -7.09 10.51 -43.54
C ILE A 316 -7.29 12.02 -43.72
N TYR A 317 -6.78 12.60 -44.80
CA TYR A 317 -6.97 14.03 -45.08
C TYR A 317 -8.45 14.35 -45.32
N ASN A 318 -9.17 13.52 -46.07
CA ASN A 318 -10.57 13.74 -46.36
C ASN A 318 -11.43 13.71 -45.10
N ARG A 319 -11.19 12.74 -44.20
CA ARG A 319 -11.95 12.55 -42.96
C ARG A 319 -11.53 13.48 -41.83
N LEU A 320 -10.24 13.56 -41.53
CA LEU A 320 -9.71 14.26 -40.34
C LEU A 320 -9.12 15.63 -40.67
N LYS A 321 -8.94 15.99 -41.94
CA LYS A 321 -8.27 17.23 -42.38
C LYS A 321 -6.83 17.34 -41.87
N ILE A 322 -6.17 16.19 -41.69
CA ILE A 322 -4.77 16.11 -41.24
C ILE A 322 -3.94 15.55 -42.39
N ARG A 323 -2.88 16.27 -42.76
CA ARG A 323 -1.91 15.79 -43.76
C ARG A 323 -0.88 14.92 -43.05
N VAL A 324 -0.79 13.66 -43.46
CA VAL A 324 0.20 12.70 -42.96
C VAL A 324 1.04 12.16 -44.10
N THR A 325 2.17 11.55 -43.76
CA THR A 325 2.98 10.78 -44.70
C THR A 325 3.23 9.43 -44.06
N LEU A 326 2.70 8.39 -44.69
CA LEU A 326 2.87 7.00 -44.34
C LEU A 326 4.04 6.42 -45.13
N ALA A 327 4.73 5.48 -44.51
CA ALA A 327 5.74 4.67 -45.15
C ALA A 327 5.77 3.29 -44.52
N GLU A 328 6.12 2.29 -45.31
CA GLU A 328 6.60 1.03 -44.76
C GLU A 328 7.93 1.29 -44.07
N LYS A 329 8.04 0.88 -42.80
CA LYS A 329 9.31 0.90 -42.10
C LYS A 329 10.09 -0.37 -42.43
N PRO A 330 11.34 -0.25 -42.93
CA PRO A 330 12.20 -1.40 -43.21
C PRO A 330 12.35 -2.27 -41.96
N ARG A 331 12.17 -3.58 -42.13
CA ARG A 331 12.40 -4.58 -41.08
C ARG A 331 13.85 -5.03 -41.14
N ASP A 332 14.70 -4.27 -40.47
CA ASP A 332 16.09 -4.65 -40.27
C ASP A 332 16.18 -5.50 -39.01
N ILE A 333 16.16 -6.83 -39.17
CA ILE A 333 16.51 -7.72 -38.08
C ILE A 333 18.01 -7.54 -37.82
N ASP A 334 18.34 -6.86 -36.74
CA ASP A 334 19.70 -6.52 -36.38
C ASP A 334 20.58 -7.78 -36.36
N GLU A 335 21.58 -7.87 -37.25
CA GLU A 335 22.47 -9.04 -37.30
C GLU A 335 23.20 -9.28 -35.98
N THR A 336 23.47 -8.20 -35.22
CA THR A 336 24.07 -8.27 -33.89
C THR A 336 23.11 -8.92 -32.91
N PHE A 337 21.80 -8.65 -33.03
CA PHE A 337 20.77 -9.33 -32.26
C PHE A 337 20.73 -10.83 -32.58
N LEU A 338 20.76 -11.21 -33.86
CA LEU A 338 20.77 -12.63 -34.25
C LEU A 338 22.03 -13.34 -33.75
N LYS A 339 23.21 -12.78 -34.05
CA LYS A 339 24.51 -13.36 -33.69
C LYS A 339 24.70 -13.50 -32.17
N ARG A 340 24.34 -12.47 -31.38
CA ARG A 340 24.52 -12.48 -29.92
C ARG A 340 23.53 -13.36 -29.18
N ASN A 341 22.36 -13.59 -29.76
CA ASN A 341 21.34 -14.47 -29.16
C ASN A 341 21.37 -15.89 -29.73
N HIS A 342 22.30 -16.20 -30.64
CA HIS A 342 22.39 -17.48 -31.34
C HIS A 342 21.07 -17.86 -32.03
N LEU A 343 20.46 -16.88 -32.69
CA LEU A 343 19.20 -17.05 -33.42
C LEU A 343 19.48 -17.24 -34.92
N ASP A 344 18.82 -18.22 -35.51
CA ASP A 344 18.73 -18.41 -36.95
C ASP A 344 17.32 -18.08 -37.47
N LEU A 345 17.25 -17.75 -38.76
CA LEU A 345 16.00 -17.46 -39.47
C LEU A 345 15.41 -18.71 -40.14
N GLU A 346 16.08 -19.85 -40.04
CA GLU A 346 15.61 -21.11 -40.64
C GLU A 346 14.45 -21.71 -39.82
N ASP A 347 13.42 -22.16 -40.55
CA ASP A 347 12.29 -22.88 -39.98
C ASP A 347 12.74 -24.28 -39.57
N VAL A 348 12.70 -24.56 -38.27
CA VAL A 348 12.83 -25.95 -37.80
C VAL A 348 11.45 -26.57 -37.87
N ASP A 349 11.38 -27.68 -38.59
CA ASP A 349 10.24 -28.57 -38.79
C ASP A 349 9.32 -28.64 -37.55
N PRO A 350 8.02 -28.29 -37.67
CA PRO A 350 7.08 -28.35 -36.55
C PRO A 350 6.91 -29.77 -35.99
N ASP A 351 7.32 -30.81 -36.72
CA ASP A 351 7.20 -32.23 -36.33
C ASP A 351 8.46 -32.81 -35.67
N ASN A 352 9.47 -31.99 -35.34
CA ASN A 352 10.53 -32.43 -34.43
C ASN A 352 10.05 -32.30 -32.97
N ASP A 353 9.16 -33.23 -32.63
CA ASP A 353 8.67 -33.52 -31.29
C ASP A 353 9.85 -33.68 -30.32
N LEU A 354 10.06 -32.65 -29.49
CA LEU A 354 10.59 -32.84 -28.15
C LEU A 354 9.38 -32.84 -27.22
N ASP A 355 8.84 -34.05 -27.06
CA ASP A 355 8.00 -34.54 -25.97
C ASP A 355 7.19 -33.47 -25.21
N ASP A 356 5.95 -33.29 -25.65
CA ASP A 356 4.88 -32.59 -24.94
C ASP A 356 4.31 -33.46 -23.79
N THR A 357 5.17 -34.27 -23.14
CA THR A 357 4.81 -35.19 -22.03
C THR A 357 5.27 -34.74 -20.65
N ASP A 358 5.82 -33.52 -20.51
CA ASP A 358 6.18 -32.94 -19.20
C ASP A 358 5.28 -31.75 -18.80
N LEU A 359 4.06 -31.70 -19.35
CA LEU A 359 2.96 -30.83 -18.91
C LEU A 359 1.78 -31.73 -18.54
N ASP A 360 1.51 -31.82 -17.23
CA ASP A 360 0.43 -32.62 -16.61
C ASP A 360 0.66 -34.13 -16.43
N THR A 361 1.70 -34.51 -15.69
CA THR A 361 1.63 -35.58 -14.67
C THR A 361 2.86 -35.52 -13.76
N ASP A 362 2.80 -34.74 -12.67
CA ASP A 362 3.50 -35.03 -11.42
C ASP A 362 3.00 -34.08 -10.33
N LEU A 363 1.71 -34.25 -9.99
CA LEU A 363 1.16 -33.83 -8.71
C LEU A 363 1.34 -34.89 -7.61
N ASP A 364 2.09 -35.96 -7.87
CA ASP A 364 2.46 -36.97 -6.88
C ASP A 364 3.90 -37.42 -7.06
N ASN A 365 4.84 -36.62 -6.56
CA ASN A 365 6.09 -37.15 -6.03
C ASN A 365 6.50 -36.33 -4.80
N ARG A 366 5.91 -36.75 -3.69
CA ARG A 366 6.54 -36.71 -2.37
C ARG A 366 7.89 -37.41 -2.50
N ASP A 367 8.94 -36.64 -2.71
CA ASP A 367 10.28 -37.02 -2.32
C ASP A 367 11.05 -35.76 -1.92
N VAL A 368 10.91 -35.44 -0.63
CA VAL A 368 11.92 -34.88 0.26
C VAL A 368 12.65 -33.65 -0.32
N VAL A 369 12.27 -32.46 0.13
CA VAL A 369 13.26 -31.36 0.25
C VAL A 369 14.48 -32.00 0.92
N ASP A 370 15.62 -32.14 0.24
CA ASP A 370 16.85 -32.66 0.86
C ASP A 370 16.97 -31.93 2.20
N LEU A 371 16.81 -32.66 3.32
CA LEU A 371 16.59 -32.10 4.65
C LEU A 371 17.84 -31.33 5.07
N VAL A 372 17.95 -30.08 4.63
CA VAL A 372 18.87 -29.11 5.18
C VAL A 372 18.28 -28.75 6.54
N PRO A 373 18.97 -29.07 7.66
CA PRO A 373 18.52 -28.70 9.00
C PRO A 373 18.28 -27.20 9.08
N ASP A 374 17.34 -26.76 9.92
CA ASP A 374 16.92 -25.36 9.87
C ASP A 374 18.05 -24.36 10.20
N ASP A 375 18.99 -24.78 11.03
CA ASP A 375 20.16 -23.99 11.43
C ASP A 375 21.40 -24.17 10.54
N GLU A 376 21.36 -25.07 9.55
CA GLU A 376 22.48 -25.23 8.63
C GLU A 376 22.54 -24.01 7.68
N PRO A 377 23.64 -23.24 7.69
CA PRO A 377 23.74 -22.05 6.84
C PRO A 377 24.02 -22.42 5.39
N LEU A 378 23.67 -21.51 4.49
CA LEU A 378 24.06 -21.56 3.09
C LEU A 378 25.58 -21.65 2.99
N SER A 379 26.09 -22.76 2.44
CA SER A 379 27.52 -23.03 2.36
C SER A 379 28.01 -22.98 0.92
N LEU A 380 29.03 -22.16 0.68
CA LEU A 380 29.70 -22.11 -0.62
C LEU A 380 30.40 -23.43 -0.95
N ALA A 381 31.03 -24.06 0.05
CA ALA A 381 31.68 -25.36 -0.12
C ALA A 381 30.68 -26.48 -0.46
N LYS A 382 29.51 -26.48 0.20
CA LYS A 382 28.43 -27.43 -0.10
C LYS A 382 27.82 -27.16 -1.47
N SER A 383 27.61 -25.89 -1.82
CA SER A 383 27.18 -25.47 -3.17
C SER A 383 28.17 -25.95 -4.24
N ALA A 384 29.47 -25.79 -4.02
CA ALA A 384 30.52 -26.27 -4.93
C ALA A 384 30.50 -27.80 -5.07
N LYS A 385 30.34 -28.52 -3.96
CA LYS A 385 30.27 -29.99 -3.94
C LYS A 385 29.04 -30.51 -4.70
N ILE A 386 27.88 -29.88 -4.49
CA ILE A 386 26.61 -30.25 -5.17
C ILE A 386 26.69 -29.93 -6.65
N PHE A 387 27.19 -28.74 -7.00
CA PHE A 387 27.37 -28.31 -8.39
C PHE A 387 28.41 -29.18 -9.12
N GLY A 388 29.39 -29.72 -8.39
CA GLY A 388 30.43 -30.59 -8.89
C GLY A 388 31.33 -29.87 -9.90
N LYS A 389 31.63 -30.51 -11.04
CA LYS A 389 32.32 -29.89 -12.19
C LYS A 389 31.38 -29.03 -13.06
N GLY A 390 30.36 -28.42 -12.46
CA GLY A 390 29.37 -27.58 -13.16
C GLY A 390 28.28 -28.34 -13.93
N THR A 391 28.09 -29.61 -13.64
CA THR A 391 27.15 -30.48 -14.35
C THR A 391 25.80 -30.62 -13.66
N ASN A 392 25.74 -30.48 -12.33
CA ASN A 392 24.52 -30.70 -11.56
C ASN A 392 23.82 -29.39 -11.15
N LEU A 393 23.38 -28.63 -12.15
CA LEU A 393 22.63 -27.39 -11.91
C LEU A 393 21.29 -27.67 -11.22
N LYS A 394 20.59 -28.75 -11.59
CA LYS A 394 19.30 -29.13 -10.96
C LYS A 394 19.44 -29.32 -9.45
N GLY A 395 20.47 -30.05 -8.99
CA GLY A 395 20.76 -30.24 -7.58
C GLY A 395 21.16 -28.94 -6.87
N LEU A 396 21.95 -28.09 -7.53
CA LEU A 396 22.32 -26.78 -6.97
C LEU A 396 21.08 -25.90 -6.76
N ILE A 397 20.18 -25.81 -7.73
CA ILE A 397 18.94 -25.02 -7.61
C ILE A 397 18.05 -25.57 -6.49
N ARG A 398 17.93 -26.90 -6.38
CA ARG A 398 17.17 -27.54 -5.29
C ARG A 398 17.73 -27.16 -3.92
N TYR A 399 19.04 -27.18 -3.75
CA TYR A 399 19.69 -26.74 -2.52
C TYR A 399 19.46 -25.24 -2.24
N LEU A 400 19.62 -24.38 -3.25
CA LEU A 400 19.45 -22.93 -3.12
C LEU A 400 17.99 -22.51 -2.84
N ASN A 401 16.99 -23.28 -3.26
CA ASN A 401 15.58 -23.06 -2.90
C ASN A 401 15.30 -23.12 -1.38
N ASN A 402 16.21 -23.68 -0.59
CA ASN A 402 16.12 -23.60 0.88
C ASN A 402 16.45 -22.20 1.41
N PHE A 403 17.20 -21.40 0.65
CA PHE A 403 17.77 -20.12 1.10
C PHE A 403 17.29 -18.94 0.27
N PHE A 404 16.76 -19.16 -0.93
CA PHE A 404 16.29 -18.13 -1.85
C PHE A 404 14.83 -18.38 -2.26
N THR A 405 14.05 -17.30 -2.39
CA THR A 405 12.69 -17.35 -2.93
C THR A 405 12.30 -16.05 -3.62
N LYS A 406 11.23 -16.08 -4.42
CA LYS A 406 10.68 -14.92 -5.12
C LYS A 406 9.26 -14.65 -4.62
N ILE A 407 8.90 -13.37 -4.49
CA ILE A 407 7.54 -12.95 -4.13
C ILE A 407 7.01 -12.06 -5.25
N THR A 408 5.77 -12.31 -5.67
CA THR A 408 5.07 -11.54 -6.70
C THR A 408 3.78 -10.94 -6.15
N GLU A 409 3.91 -9.85 -5.42
CA GLU A 409 2.78 -9.10 -4.82
C GLU A 409 2.54 -7.82 -5.64
N GLU A 410 1.28 -7.56 -6.03
CA GLU A 410 0.82 -6.31 -6.67
C GLU A 410 1.78 -5.73 -7.74
N ASP A 411 2.08 -6.52 -8.78
CA ASP A 411 2.94 -6.14 -9.92
C ASP A 411 4.43 -5.91 -9.60
N THR A 412 4.89 -6.16 -8.37
CA THR A 412 6.30 -6.01 -7.96
C THR A 412 6.92 -7.37 -7.60
N ALA A 413 8.05 -7.70 -8.25
CA ALA A 413 8.81 -8.90 -7.95
C ALA A 413 9.94 -8.61 -6.95
N LEU A 414 9.84 -9.19 -5.75
CA LEU A 414 10.90 -9.17 -4.74
C LEU A 414 11.65 -10.50 -4.74
N TYR A 415 12.96 -10.43 -4.57
CA TYR A 415 13.84 -11.58 -4.42
C TYR A 415 14.31 -11.61 -2.97
N CYS A 416 13.97 -12.69 -2.29
CA CYS A 416 14.23 -12.87 -0.88
C CYS A 416 15.32 -13.91 -0.68
N TYR A 417 16.18 -13.65 0.30
CA TYR A 417 17.22 -14.58 0.71
C TYR A 417 17.30 -14.66 2.23
N ARG A 418 17.90 -15.74 2.72
CA ARG A 418 18.19 -15.99 4.14
C ARG A 418 19.48 -16.79 4.25
N GLU A 419 20.22 -16.63 5.35
CA GLU A 419 21.48 -17.36 5.55
C GLU A 419 21.21 -18.77 6.07
N LYS A 420 20.27 -18.92 7.00
CA LYS A 420 19.74 -20.19 7.51
C LYS A 420 18.27 -20.33 7.17
N ARG A 421 17.70 -21.53 7.24
CA ARG A 421 16.25 -21.69 7.03
C ARG A 421 15.43 -21.11 8.18
N SER A 422 15.99 -21.12 9.40
CA SER A 422 15.38 -20.49 10.57
C SER A 422 15.36 -18.95 10.48
N ASP A 423 16.20 -18.34 9.61
CA ASP A 423 16.29 -16.90 9.47
C ASP A 423 15.09 -16.29 8.73
N PRO A 424 14.72 -15.03 9.07
CA PRO A 424 13.69 -14.30 8.35
C PRO A 424 14.12 -14.01 6.91
N TRP A 425 13.16 -14.00 5.99
CA TRP A 425 13.37 -13.63 4.60
C TRP A 425 13.76 -12.15 4.46
N ILE A 426 14.91 -11.89 3.85
CA ILE A 426 15.37 -10.55 3.49
C ILE A 426 14.98 -10.29 2.03
N CYS A 427 13.87 -9.56 1.83
CA CYS A 427 13.31 -9.30 0.51
C CYS A 427 13.76 -7.95 -0.06
N ARG A 428 14.34 -7.95 -1.27
CA ARG A 428 14.74 -6.73 -1.99
C ARG A 428 14.43 -6.86 -3.48
N THR A 429 14.58 -5.76 -4.22
CA THR A 429 14.59 -5.80 -5.69
C THR A 429 15.77 -6.64 -6.17
N TYR A 430 15.66 -7.24 -7.35
CA TYR A 430 16.71 -8.07 -7.96
C TYR A 430 18.11 -7.45 -7.86
N LYS A 431 18.23 -6.17 -8.25
CA LYS A 431 19.51 -5.43 -8.25
C LYS A 431 20.14 -5.36 -6.85
N ASN A 432 19.32 -5.11 -5.83
CA ASN A 432 19.80 -4.97 -4.46
C ASN A 432 20.12 -6.33 -3.85
N THR A 433 19.38 -7.39 -4.20
CA THR A 433 19.69 -8.77 -3.78
C THR A 433 20.98 -9.27 -4.43
N SER A 434 21.14 -9.10 -5.75
CA SER A 434 22.36 -9.46 -6.48
C SER A 434 23.59 -8.73 -5.92
N SER A 435 23.48 -7.43 -5.61
CA SER A 435 24.57 -6.67 -4.99
C SER A 435 24.94 -7.21 -3.60
N ALA A 436 23.94 -7.55 -2.78
CA ALA A 436 24.16 -8.07 -1.43
C ALA A 436 24.79 -9.47 -1.42
N LEU A 437 24.45 -10.30 -2.42
CA LEU A 437 24.92 -11.67 -2.57
C LEU A 437 26.12 -11.81 -3.52
N SER A 438 26.77 -10.69 -3.87
CA SER A 438 27.91 -10.66 -4.80
C SER A 438 29.11 -11.52 -4.37
N HIS A 439 29.20 -11.86 -3.08
CA HIS A 439 30.23 -12.72 -2.49
C HIS A 439 29.93 -14.23 -2.67
N LEU A 440 28.71 -14.61 -3.05
CA LEU A 440 28.31 -16.01 -3.25
C LEU A 440 28.56 -16.46 -4.68
N PHE A 441 29.80 -16.84 -4.99
CA PHE A 441 30.20 -17.29 -6.32
C PHE A 441 31.05 -18.56 -6.31
N LEU A 442 30.92 -19.37 -7.36
CA LEU A 442 31.72 -20.57 -7.58
C LEU A 442 32.72 -20.35 -8.72
N HIS A 443 33.90 -20.96 -8.59
CA HIS A 443 34.82 -21.14 -9.71
C HIS A 443 34.45 -22.42 -10.46
N SER A 444 34.21 -22.30 -11.76
CA SER A 444 33.92 -23.42 -12.65
C SER A 444 34.79 -23.33 -13.90
N ILE A 445 34.73 -24.34 -14.74
CA ILE A 445 35.47 -24.44 -16.00
C ILE A 445 34.44 -24.57 -17.11
N ASP A 446 34.50 -23.68 -18.11
CA ASP A 446 33.60 -23.76 -19.25
C ASP A 446 33.94 -24.94 -20.19
N LYS A 447 33.13 -25.15 -21.23
CA LYS A 447 33.33 -26.21 -22.22
C LYS A 447 34.67 -26.13 -22.96
N ASN A 448 35.37 -24.99 -22.89
CA ASN A 448 36.65 -24.72 -23.54
C ASN A 448 37.83 -24.79 -22.57
N GLY A 449 37.62 -25.21 -21.31
CA GLY A 449 38.69 -25.32 -20.32
C GLY A 449 39.04 -23.99 -19.62
N LYS A 450 38.28 -22.91 -19.83
CA LYS A 450 38.54 -21.60 -19.25
C LYS A 450 37.82 -21.44 -17.91
N GLY A 451 38.53 -20.92 -16.91
CA GLY A 451 37.95 -20.61 -15.60
C GLY A 451 36.87 -19.52 -15.70
N VAL A 452 35.69 -19.79 -15.16
CA VAL A 452 34.54 -18.87 -15.11
C VAL A 452 34.04 -18.73 -13.68
N ILE A 453 33.68 -17.51 -13.29
CA ILE A 453 33.06 -17.20 -12.00
C ILE A 453 31.55 -17.23 -12.18
N ILE A 454 30.87 -18.00 -11.34
CA ILE A 454 29.43 -18.24 -11.39
C ILE A 454 28.78 -17.69 -10.13
N SER A 455 27.95 -16.66 -10.26
CA SER A 455 27.11 -16.15 -9.17
C SER A 455 26.00 -17.16 -8.83
N LEU A 456 25.94 -17.62 -7.59
CA LEU A 456 24.92 -18.56 -7.14
C LEU A 456 23.51 -17.96 -7.20
N PHE A 457 23.38 -16.69 -6.82
CA PHE A 457 22.09 -15.98 -6.87
C PHE A 457 21.58 -15.83 -8.29
N ASP A 458 22.45 -15.46 -9.24
CA ASP A 458 22.02 -15.26 -10.63
C ASP A 458 21.70 -16.59 -11.33
N GLN A 459 22.45 -17.66 -11.03
CA GLN A 459 22.11 -19.00 -11.47
C GLN A 459 20.75 -19.46 -10.93
N TRP A 460 20.50 -19.18 -9.65
CA TRP A 460 19.22 -19.50 -9.03
C TRP A 460 18.08 -18.67 -9.63
N ALA A 461 18.19 -17.35 -9.65
CA ALA A 461 17.15 -16.45 -10.13
C ALA A 461 16.81 -16.64 -11.62
N GLY A 462 17.76 -17.15 -12.42
CA GLY A 462 17.55 -17.52 -13.83
C GLY A 462 16.85 -18.87 -14.05
N SER A 463 16.67 -19.69 -13.00
CA SER A 463 16.06 -21.01 -13.10
C SER A 463 14.53 -20.94 -13.16
N GLN A 464 13.91 -21.86 -13.91
CA GLN A 464 12.46 -22.07 -13.90
C GLN A 464 11.98 -22.86 -12.67
N ARG A 465 12.91 -23.48 -11.94
CA ARG A 465 12.63 -24.30 -10.75
C ARG A 465 12.68 -23.50 -9.45
N ILE A 466 12.63 -22.17 -9.51
CA ILE A 466 12.60 -21.33 -8.31
C ILE A 466 11.26 -21.41 -7.61
N ILE A 467 11.28 -21.41 -6.29
CA ILE A 467 10.06 -21.29 -5.50
C ILE A 467 9.60 -19.84 -5.55
N THR A 468 8.37 -19.60 -6.02
CA THR A 468 7.73 -18.27 -6.07
C THR A 468 6.46 -18.26 -5.23
N TYR A 469 6.32 -17.31 -4.32
CA TYR A 469 5.12 -17.09 -3.51
C TYR A 469 4.32 -15.88 -4.03
N LYS A 470 3.00 -15.90 -3.81
CA LYS A 470 2.09 -14.84 -4.28
C LYS A 470 1.99 -13.66 -3.30
N LYS A 471 2.11 -13.93 -2.00
CA LYS A 471 1.97 -12.90 -0.95
C LYS A 471 2.80 -13.24 0.29
N VAL A 472 3.15 -12.20 1.05
CA VAL A 472 3.59 -12.34 2.44
C VAL A 472 2.38 -12.16 3.35
N VAL A 473 2.20 -13.09 4.28
CA VAL A 473 1.16 -12.98 5.30
C VAL A 473 1.77 -13.10 6.68
N PHE A 474 1.07 -12.59 7.67
CA PHE A 474 1.28 -12.97 9.06
C PHE A 474 -0.04 -13.59 9.49
N ASP A 475 -0.08 -14.90 9.65
CA ASP A 475 -1.28 -15.65 10.03
C ASP A 475 -0.91 -16.73 11.06
N PRO A 476 -1.23 -16.52 12.34
CA PRO A 476 -0.84 -17.48 13.37
C PRO A 476 -1.66 -18.78 13.39
N SER A 477 -2.66 -18.93 12.51
CA SER A 477 -3.46 -20.17 12.42
C SER A 477 -2.70 -21.37 11.86
N TYR A 478 -1.54 -21.14 11.24
CA TYR A 478 -0.65 -22.19 10.75
C TYR A 478 0.82 -21.76 10.88
N ILE A 479 1.71 -22.73 11.01
CA ILE A 479 3.17 -22.49 11.10
C ILE A 479 3.83 -22.84 9.77
N GLY A 480 4.73 -21.98 9.32
CA GLY A 480 5.50 -22.20 8.11
C GLY A 480 4.84 -21.65 6.85
N ASP A 481 5.51 -21.83 5.72
CA ASP A 481 5.08 -21.26 4.45
C ASP A 481 4.09 -22.21 3.75
N ILE A 482 3.07 -21.66 3.08
CA ILE A 482 2.23 -22.45 2.17
C ILE A 482 2.91 -22.41 0.81
N PRO A 483 3.50 -23.52 0.33
CA PRO A 483 4.29 -23.54 -0.89
C PRO A 483 3.54 -22.91 -2.06
N PHE A 484 4.25 -22.07 -2.82
CA PHE A 484 3.74 -21.40 -4.02
C PHE A 484 2.61 -20.37 -3.80
N LYS A 485 2.17 -20.19 -2.55
CA LYS A 485 1.03 -19.33 -2.22
C LYS A 485 1.43 -18.21 -1.27
N GLU A 486 1.87 -18.55 -0.06
CA GLU A 486 2.01 -17.60 1.04
C GLU A 486 3.30 -17.85 1.83
N ILE A 487 4.13 -16.82 1.99
CA ILE A 487 5.19 -16.83 3.02
C ILE A 487 4.54 -16.37 4.30
N ASN A 488 4.52 -17.24 5.32
CA ASN A 488 4.01 -16.85 6.61
C ASN A 488 5.15 -16.32 7.47
N LEU A 489 4.98 -15.10 7.97
CA LEU A 489 5.91 -14.49 8.89
C LEU A 489 5.86 -15.17 10.26
N PHE A 490 4.75 -15.82 10.63
CA PHE A 490 4.66 -16.60 11.86
C PHE A 490 5.43 -17.93 11.76
N LYS A 491 6.41 -18.13 12.63
CA LYS A 491 7.28 -19.32 12.64
C LYS A 491 7.07 -20.21 13.86
N GLY A 492 5.95 -20.01 14.58
CA GLY A 492 5.71 -20.62 15.87
C GLY A 492 6.33 -19.81 17.00
N PHE A 493 6.15 -20.31 18.21
CA PHE A 493 6.71 -19.72 19.44
C PHE A 493 8.14 -20.22 19.68
N GLN A 494 8.86 -19.53 20.56
CA GLN A 494 10.19 -19.96 20.98
C GLN A 494 10.10 -21.18 21.91
N ALA A 495 9.05 -21.26 22.72
CA ALA A 495 8.75 -22.44 23.52
C ALA A 495 8.22 -23.61 22.69
N THR A 496 8.63 -24.82 23.08
CA THR A 496 8.24 -26.08 22.44
C THR A 496 7.22 -26.82 23.30
N LEU A 497 6.25 -27.47 22.66
CA LEU A 497 5.27 -28.31 23.36
C LEU A 497 5.91 -29.62 23.81
N LEU A 498 5.75 -29.96 25.09
CA LEU A 498 6.17 -31.22 25.68
C LEU A 498 4.99 -32.17 25.86
N ASP A 499 5.27 -33.46 26.04
CA ASP A 499 4.23 -34.45 26.35
C ASP A 499 3.57 -34.16 27.71
N GLN A 500 4.37 -33.74 28.69
CA GLN A 500 3.94 -33.37 30.04
C GLN A 500 4.79 -32.21 30.56
N TYR A 501 4.20 -31.38 31.42
CA TYR A 501 4.93 -30.36 32.16
C TYR A 501 5.29 -30.86 33.58
N ASP A 502 6.40 -30.37 34.14
CA ASP A 502 6.73 -30.56 35.55
C ASP A 502 6.35 -29.29 36.33
N GLU A 503 5.38 -29.43 37.23
CA GLU A 503 4.89 -28.33 38.06
C GLU A 503 6.00 -27.73 38.93
N LYS A 504 6.98 -28.52 39.38
CA LYS A 504 8.07 -28.03 40.23
C LYS A 504 9.01 -27.07 39.49
N ILE A 505 9.18 -27.27 38.19
CA ILE A 505 10.05 -26.42 37.36
C ILE A 505 9.38 -25.06 37.15
N ILE A 506 8.06 -25.04 36.94
CA ILE A 506 7.31 -23.81 36.65
C ILE A 506 6.78 -23.11 37.90
N GLU A 507 6.74 -23.76 39.06
CA GLU A 507 6.19 -23.17 40.28
C GLU A 507 6.85 -21.83 40.67
N PRO A 508 8.16 -21.61 40.53
CA PRO A 508 8.74 -20.28 40.78
C PRO A 508 8.15 -19.19 39.86
N VAL A 509 7.83 -19.53 38.60
CA VAL A 509 7.16 -18.63 37.64
C VAL A 509 5.72 -18.38 38.07
N LEU A 510 4.97 -19.44 38.40
CA LEU A 510 3.58 -19.31 38.87
C LEU A 510 3.51 -18.50 40.16
N SER A 511 4.40 -18.76 41.11
CA SER A 511 4.55 -18.00 42.35
C SER A 511 4.84 -16.52 42.08
N HIS A 512 5.69 -16.20 41.11
CA HIS A 512 5.93 -14.81 40.69
C HIS A 512 4.68 -14.16 40.09
N ILE A 513 3.92 -14.86 39.24
CA ILE A 513 2.63 -14.37 38.72
C ILE A 513 1.65 -14.10 39.86
N ARG A 514 1.51 -15.04 40.80
CA ARG A 514 0.58 -15.00 41.93
C ARG A 514 0.94 -13.86 42.90
N GLN A 515 2.16 -13.87 43.43
CA GLN A 515 2.56 -13.02 44.54
C GLN A 515 3.05 -11.64 44.07
N VAL A 516 3.88 -11.60 43.03
CA VAL A 516 4.52 -10.36 42.57
C VAL A 516 3.59 -9.56 41.66
N LEU A 517 3.09 -10.15 40.57
CA LEU A 517 2.25 -9.38 39.64
C LEU A 517 0.83 -9.13 40.16
N ASN A 518 0.28 -10.07 40.93
CA ASN A 518 -1.13 -10.06 41.30
C ASN A 518 -1.41 -9.91 42.80
N GLY A 519 -0.38 -9.76 43.63
CA GLY A 519 -0.53 -9.51 45.07
C GLY A 519 -1.27 -10.63 45.82
N SER A 520 -1.15 -11.87 45.34
CA SER A 520 -1.84 -13.06 45.85
C SER A 520 -3.37 -13.00 45.77
N VAL A 521 -3.93 -12.17 44.89
CA VAL A 521 -5.37 -12.12 44.65
C VAL A 521 -5.76 -13.19 43.63
N GLU A 522 -6.49 -14.20 44.10
CA GLU A 522 -6.85 -15.41 43.34
C GLU A 522 -7.44 -15.12 41.95
N GLU A 523 -8.50 -14.31 41.92
CA GLU A 523 -9.19 -13.96 40.68
C GLU A 523 -8.26 -13.26 39.67
N CYS A 524 -7.32 -12.45 40.16
CA CYS A 524 -6.41 -11.66 39.33
C CYS A 524 -5.30 -12.52 38.70
N TRP A 525 -4.69 -13.42 39.48
CA TRP A 525 -3.64 -14.28 38.94
C TRP A 525 -4.20 -15.34 38.00
N GLN A 526 -5.37 -15.92 38.32
CA GLN A 526 -6.06 -16.86 37.43
C GLN A 526 -6.42 -16.18 36.11
N TYR A 527 -6.90 -14.93 36.17
CA TYR A 527 -7.17 -14.15 34.98
C TYR A 527 -5.91 -13.89 34.14
N THR A 528 -4.79 -13.53 34.80
CA THR A 528 -3.50 -13.31 34.13
C THR A 528 -3.02 -14.57 33.41
N GLU A 529 -3.04 -15.72 34.09
CA GLU A 529 -2.63 -17.01 33.50
C GLU A 529 -3.53 -17.40 32.32
N LYS A 530 -4.86 -17.30 32.46
CA LYS A 530 -5.80 -17.62 31.37
C LYS A 530 -5.69 -16.64 30.19
N TRP A 531 -5.35 -15.37 30.45
CA TRP A 531 -5.04 -14.40 29.41
C TRP A 531 -3.77 -14.80 28.64
N MET A 532 -2.70 -15.21 29.34
CA MET A 532 -1.48 -15.72 28.71
C MET A 532 -1.75 -17.01 27.92
N ALA A 533 -2.54 -17.94 28.48
CA ALA A 533 -2.97 -19.16 27.82
C ALA A 533 -3.75 -18.88 26.52
N SER A 534 -4.64 -17.88 26.54
CA SER A 534 -5.42 -17.49 25.36
C SER A 534 -4.53 -17.04 24.19
N ILE A 535 -3.42 -16.35 24.48
CA ILE A 535 -2.46 -15.91 23.45
C ILE A 535 -1.76 -17.09 22.78
N VAL A 536 -1.37 -18.10 23.55
CA VAL A 536 -0.61 -19.24 23.03
C VAL A 536 -1.49 -20.33 22.41
N GLN A 537 -2.69 -20.56 22.96
CA GLN A 537 -3.65 -21.52 22.41
C GLN A 537 -4.37 -20.99 21.17
N HIS A 538 -4.62 -19.67 21.11
CA HIS A 538 -5.36 -19.03 20.03
C HIS A 538 -4.62 -17.79 19.49
N PRO A 539 -3.40 -17.93 18.97
CA PRO A 539 -2.58 -16.79 18.54
C PRO A 539 -3.19 -15.99 17.38
N GLN A 540 -4.14 -16.58 16.65
CA GLN A 540 -4.93 -15.92 15.60
C GLN A 540 -6.11 -15.09 16.12
N ILE A 541 -6.34 -15.06 17.44
CA ILE A 541 -7.41 -14.31 18.09
C ILE A 541 -6.79 -13.34 19.08
N LYS A 542 -7.05 -12.04 18.91
CA LYS A 542 -6.63 -11.05 19.89
C LYS A 542 -7.47 -11.19 21.15
N THR A 543 -6.83 -10.96 22.30
CA THR A 543 -7.51 -10.96 23.59
C THR A 543 -8.46 -9.77 23.75
N GLU A 544 -8.29 -8.72 22.94
CA GLU A 544 -8.99 -7.42 23.04
C GLU A 544 -8.84 -6.71 24.40
N VAL A 545 -7.95 -7.23 25.26
CA VAL A 545 -7.67 -6.72 26.59
C VAL A 545 -6.16 -6.63 26.77
N ALA A 546 -5.69 -5.47 27.22
CA ALA A 546 -4.32 -5.25 27.62
C ALA A 546 -4.15 -5.40 29.14
N LEU A 547 -3.05 -6.01 29.56
CA LEU A 547 -2.64 -6.03 30.97
C LEU A 547 -1.84 -4.76 31.29
N VAL A 548 -2.06 -4.17 32.47
CA VAL A 548 -1.32 -3.00 32.96
C VAL A 548 -0.78 -3.33 34.34
N PHE A 549 0.54 -3.46 34.45
CA PHE A 549 1.22 -3.66 35.72
C PHE A 549 1.98 -2.38 36.09
N HIS A 550 1.56 -1.72 37.16
CA HIS A 550 2.22 -0.51 37.66
C HIS A 550 2.80 -0.73 39.07
N GLY A 551 3.60 0.22 39.57
CA GLY A 551 4.18 0.17 40.92
C GLY A 551 5.67 0.43 40.92
N SER A 552 6.34 0.25 42.07
CA SER A 552 7.76 0.57 42.22
C SER A 552 8.66 -0.09 41.16
N GLN A 553 9.76 0.56 40.81
CA GLN A 553 10.83 -0.09 40.06
C GLN A 553 11.51 -1.16 40.92
N GLY A 554 12.01 -2.22 40.28
CA GLY A 554 12.73 -3.30 40.97
C GLY A 554 11.82 -4.34 41.64
N THR A 555 10.54 -4.39 41.27
CA THR A 555 9.59 -5.41 41.76
C THR A 555 9.60 -6.70 40.95
N GLY A 556 10.14 -6.70 39.73
CA GLY A 556 10.22 -7.89 38.87
C GLY A 556 9.25 -7.93 37.68
N LYS A 557 8.48 -6.86 37.44
CA LYS A 557 7.52 -6.76 36.30
C LYS A 557 8.12 -7.21 34.96
N ASN A 558 9.28 -6.65 34.60
CA ASN A 558 9.98 -6.97 33.34
C ASN A 558 10.63 -8.35 33.36
N LEU A 559 10.99 -8.86 34.53
CA LEU A 559 11.62 -10.18 34.65
C LEU A 559 10.69 -11.28 34.14
N LEU A 560 9.40 -11.17 34.45
CA LEU A 560 8.40 -12.12 33.99
C LEU A 560 7.84 -11.77 32.60
N MET A 561 7.35 -10.55 32.40
CA MET A 561 6.62 -10.21 31.17
C MET A 561 7.54 -10.05 29.95
N ASP A 562 8.70 -9.39 30.12
CA ASP A 562 9.69 -9.23 29.04
C ASP A 562 10.60 -10.46 28.97
N ASN A 563 11.43 -10.67 29.99
CA ASN A 563 12.54 -11.64 29.90
C ASN A 563 12.06 -13.09 29.80
N PHE A 564 10.99 -13.47 30.52
CA PHE A 564 10.48 -14.84 30.49
C PHE A 564 9.41 -15.03 29.40
N PHE A 565 8.21 -14.46 29.56
CA PHE A 565 7.10 -14.70 28.64
C PHE A 565 7.38 -14.13 27.24
N GLY A 566 7.82 -12.89 27.13
CA GLY A 566 8.13 -12.26 25.84
C GLY A 566 9.26 -12.94 25.10
N ARG A 567 10.43 -13.13 25.73
CA ARG A 567 11.63 -13.61 25.03
C ARG A 567 11.74 -15.13 24.95
N LEU A 568 11.36 -15.87 25.99
CA LEU A 568 11.56 -17.34 26.05
C LEU A 568 10.31 -18.13 25.63
N VAL A 569 9.11 -17.62 25.90
CA VAL A 569 7.86 -18.26 25.46
C VAL A 569 7.50 -17.79 24.05
N ILE A 570 7.19 -16.50 23.86
CA ILE A 570 6.74 -15.97 22.56
C ILE A 570 7.87 -15.93 21.54
N GLY A 571 9.05 -15.45 21.94
CA GLY A 571 10.24 -15.36 21.10
C GLY A 571 10.45 -14.01 20.44
N MET A 572 11.72 -13.60 20.31
CA MET A 572 12.14 -12.29 19.80
C MET A 572 11.60 -11.93 18.40
N LYS A 573 11.20 -12.91 17.59
CA LYS A 573 10.61 -12.66 16.26
C LYS A 573 9.19 -12.08 16.37
N HIS A 574 8.42 -12.56 17.34
CA HIS A 574 7.00 -12.24 17.53
C HIS A 574 6.72 -11.39 18.77
N PHE A 575 7.77 -11.01 19.49
CA PHE A 575 7.72 -10.16 20.67
C PHE A 575 8.40 -8.80 20.41
N LEU A 576 7.86 -7.75 21.03
CA LEU A 576 8.47 -6.42 21.05
C LEU A 576 8.35 -5.82 22.46
N ASN A 577 9.45 -5.26 22.98
CA ASN A 577 9.41 -4.34 24.11
C ASN A 577 9.82 -2.95 23.60
N THR A 578 9.00 -1.93 23.86
CA THR A 578 9.29 -0.52 23.52
C THR A 578 9.07 0.40 24.70
N ASN A 579 9.97 1.38 24.83
CA ASN A 579 9.85 2.48 25.79
C ASN A 579 9.34 3.78 25.17
N ASN A 580 8.94 3.76 23.89
CA ASN A 580 8.52 4.94 23.14
C ASN A 580 7.05 4.83 22.72
N LEU A 581 6.20 5.77 23.16
CA LEU A 581 4.79 5.79 22.81
C LEU A 581 4.54 5.94 21.30
N ASP A 582 5.43 6.65 20.61
CA ASP A 582 5.33 6.86 19.16
C ASP A 582 5.54 5.58 18.37
N ASP A 583 6.21 4.58 18.94
CA ASP A 583 6.34 3.27 18.31
C ASP A 583 4.98 2.55 18.24
N LEU A 584 4.08 2.81 19.20
CA LEU A 584 2.73 2.22 19.23
C LEU A 584 1.70 3.06 18.48
N THR A 585 1.89 4.39 18.46
CA THR A 585 0.87 5.35 18.03
C THR A 585 1.22 6.17 16.79
N GLY A 586 2.47 6.08 16.33
CA GLY A 586 2.99 6.76 15.15
C GLY A 586 2.53 6.17 13.81
N GLN A 587 2.89 6.87 12.74
CA GLN A 587 2.51 6.49 11.36
C GLN A 587 3.34 5.31 10.83
N PHE A 588 4.63 5.22 11.20
CA PHE A 588 5.52 4.14 10.76
C PHE A 588 5.40 2.94 11.69
N THR A 589 4.72 1.89 11.23
CA THR A 589 4.30 0.74 12.05
C THR A 589 5.02 -0.56 11.64
N GLY A 590 6.03 -0.46 10.78
CA GLY A 590 6.76 -1.61 10.26
C GLY A 590 7.35 -2.54 11.33
N HIS A 591 7.72 -2.02 12.49
CA HIS A 591 8.24 -2.81 13.62
C HIS A 591 7.15 -3.55 14.41
N LEU A 592 5.90 -3.09 14.35
CA LEU A 592 4.73 -3.79 14.90
C LEU A 592 4.21 -4.91 13.98
N SER A 593 4.79 -5.03 12.77
CA SER A 593 4.46 -6.15 11.89
C SER A 593 4.99 -7.47 12.45
N ALA A 594 4.21 -8.54 12.22
CA ALA A 594 4.52 -9.89 12.65
C ALA A 594 4.77 -10.05 14.17
N LYS A 595 4.03 -9.29 14.99
CA LYS A 595 4.06 -9.39 16.46
C LYS A 595 2.79 -10.05 16.99
N ILE A 596 2.96 -10.94 17.95
CA ILE A 596 1.89 -11.58 18.75
C ILE A 596 1.77 -10.89 20.11
N PHE A 597 2.87 -10.40 20.66
CA PHE A 597 2.89 -9.77 21.97
C PHE A 597 3.81 -8.54 21.99
N THR A 598 3.32 -7.44 22.54
CA THR A 598 4.08 -6.19 22.67
C THR A 598 3.94 -5.60 24.07
N ILE A 599 5.07 -5.21 24.65
CA ILE A 599 5.15 -4.48 25.90
C ILE A 599 5.44 -3.01 25.63
N GLY A 600 4.63 -2.13 26.21
CA GLY A 600 4.98 -0.73 26.41
C GLY A 600 5.55 -0.55 27.81
N ASP A 601 6.87 -0.41 27.91
CA ASP A 601 7.61 -0.28 29.18
C ASP A 601 7.93 1.20 29.47
N GLU A 602 7.45 1.71 30.60
CA GLU A 602 7.61 3.11 31.02
C GLU A 602 7.10 4.14 30.01
N VAL A 603 6.14 3.73 29.18
CA VAL A 603 5.55 4.61 28.17
C VAL A 603 4.71 5.67 28.88
N LEU A 604 5.22 6.90 28.97
CA LEU A 604 4.51 8.02 29.56
C LEU A 604 3.35 8.45 28.65
N PHE A 605 2.10 8.24 29.09
CA PHE A 605 0.91 8.68 28.37
C PHE A 605 0.63 10.17 28.61
N ALA A 606 1.51 11.02 28.10
CA ALA A 606 1.30 12.47 28.04
C ALA A 606 0.45 12.92 26.83
N GLY A 607 0.00 11.98 25.99
CA GLY A 607 -0.74 12.24 24.76
C GLY A 607 -2.21 12.62 24.96
N GLY A 608 -2.71 13.56 24.16
CA GLY A 608 -4.13 13.94 24.15
C GLY A 608 -5.06 12.82 23.67
N HIS A 609 -6.38 13.08 23.64
CA HIS A 609 -7.43 12.10 23.27
C HIS A 609 -7.14 11.28 22.00
N LYS A 610 -6.43 11.86 21.02
CA LYS A 610 -6.03 11.18 19.78
C LYS A 610 -5.16 9.94 20.03
N THR A 611 -4.16 10.06 20.90
CA THR A 611 -3.20 8.98 21.21
C THR A 611 -3.89 7.83 21.93
N ASN A 612 -4.77 8.14 22.88
CA ASN A 612 -5.57 7.12 23.59
C ASN A 612 -6.49 6.35 22.63
N ASN A 613 -7.16 7.06 21.71
CA ASN A 613 -8.02 6.42 20.72
C ASN A 613 -7.25 5.48 19.79
N ILE A 614 -6.03 5.86 19.38
CA ILE A 614 -5.17 4.98 18.57
C ILE A 614 -4.83 3.72 19.36
N LEU A 615 -4.45 3.84 20.64
CA LEU A 615 -4.11 2.66 21.44
C LEU A 615 -5.30 1.72 21.66
N LYS A 616 -6.47 2.27 22.01
CA LYS A 616 -7.73 1.49 22.13
C LYS A 616 -8.06 0.76 20.82
N SER A 617 -7.82 1.42 19.70
CA SER A 617 -7.95 0.84 18.37
C SER A 617 -6.96 -0.29 18.16
N ARG A 618 -5.68 -0.13 18.54
CA ARG A 618 -4.65 -1.17 18.45
C ARG A 618 -4.99 -2.42 19.25
N ILE A 619 -5.55 -2.27 20.44
CA ILE A 619 -5.93 -3.41 21.28
C ILE A 619 -7.03 -4.26 20.62
N THR A 620 -7.92 -3.66 19.81
CA THR A 620 -9.14 -4.31 19.30
C THR A 620 -9.16 -4.57 17.79
N GLN A 621 -8.34 -3.89 16.99
CA GLN A 621 -8.32 -4.08 15.54
C GLN A 621 -7.53 -5.34 15.13
N ASN A 622 -8.09 -6.07 14.17
CA ASN A 622 -7.52 -7.30 13.60
C ASN A 622 -6.75 -7.06 12.29
N VAL A 623 -6.65 -5.80 11.86
CA VAL A 623 -5.88 -5.39 10.68
C VAL A 623 -5.08 -4.14 11.00
N GLN A 624 -3.86 -4.07 10.48
CA GLN A 624 -3.02 -2.90 10.57
C GLN A 624 -2.46 -2.51 9.21
N LYS A 625 -2.35 -1.20 8.98
CA LYS A 625 -1.51 -0.67 7.90
C LYS A 625 -0.06 -0.78 8.34
N MET A 626 0.76 -1.42 7.51
CA MET A 626 2.21 -1.51 7.67
C MET A 626 2.86 -0.50 6.73
N GLU A 627 3.37 0.60 7.29
CA GLU A 627 4.13 1.61 6.54
C GLU A 627 5.62 1.48 6.89
N LYS A 628 6.44 1.02 5.92
CA LYS A 628 7.91 0.99 6.03
C LYS A 628 8.50 2.18 5.27
N LYS A 629 9.55 2.78 5.81
CA LYS A 629 10.20 3.96 5.20
C LYS A 629 10.70 3.61 3.78
N GLY A 630 10.14 4.28 2.77
CA GLY A 630 10.51 4.08 1.36
C GLY A 630 9.88 2.85 0.69
N VAL A 631 8.83 2.27 1.27
CA VAL A 631 8.03 1.17 0.71
C VAL A 631 6.55 1.54 0.81
N ASP A 632 5.74 1.14 -0.16
CA ASP A 632 4.30 1.39 -0.17
C ASP A 632 3.60 0.70 1.03
N ALA A 633 2.53 1.34 1.51
CA ALA A 633 1.76 0.87 2.65
C ALA A 633 0.96 -0.38 2.27
N ILE A 634 1.22 -1.51 2.94
CA ILE A 634 0.43 -2.74 2.78
C ILE A 634 -0.46 -2.95 4.01
N THR A 635 -1.62 -3.58 3.84
CA THR A 635 -2.49 -3.94 4.96
C THR A 635 -2.26 -5.40 5.33
N ILE A 636 -1.93 -5.67 6.59
CA ILE A 636 -1.68 -7.02 7.11
C ILE A 636 -2.59 -7.33 8.29
N GLY A 637 -2.77 -8.62 8.58
CA GLY A 637 -3.40 -9.07 9.82
C GLY A 637 -2.65 -8.55 11.04
N ASP A 638 -3.40 -8.10 12.04
CA ASP A 638 -2.90 -7.71 13.35
C ASP A 638 -3.41 -8.73 14.37
N PHE A 639 -2.47 -9.42 15.01
CA PHE A 639 -2.73 -10.41 16.06
C PHE A 639 -1.99 -10.06 17.35
N ASN A 640 -1.58 -8.79 17.48
CA ASN A 640 -0.72 -8.34 18.55
C ASN A 640 -1.50 -8.05 19.83
N ASN A 641 -1.08 -8.64 20.94
CA ASN A 641 -1.62 -8.42 22.27
C ASN A 641 -0.69 -7.49 23.07
N TYR A 642 -1.24 -6.71 23.98
CA TYR A 642 -0.50 -5.62 24.62
C TYR A 642 -0.42 -5.79 26.13
N SER A 643 0.75 -5.46 26.70
CA SER A 643 0.91 -5.25 28.13
C SER A 643 1.64 -3.93 28.37
N PHE A 644 1.28 -3.20 29.41
CA PHE A 644 1.93 -1.94 29.79
C PHE A 644 2.56 -2.10 31.16
N LEU A 645 3.86 -1.82 31.26
CA LEU A 645 4.60 -1.85 32.51
C LEU A 645 4.99 -0.41 32.84
N SER A 646 4.67 0.06 34.04
CA SER A 646 4.94 1.45 34.41
C SER A 646 5.30 1.59 35.87
N ASN A 647 5.94 2.71 36.20
CA ASN A 647 6.16 3.12 37.58
C ASN A 647 5.19 4.23 38.04
N HIS A 648 4.33 4.71 37.15
CA HIS A 648 3.39 5.80 37.41
C HIS A 648 1.96 5.29 37.61
N ASP A 649 1.21 5.95 38.49
CA ASP A 649 -0.20 5.64 38.75
C ASP A 649 -1.15 6.16 37.64
N ASP A 650 -0.64 6.98 36.70
CA ASP A 650 -1.33 7.42 35.47
C ASP A 650 -0.80 6.70 34.21
N ALA A 651 -0.40 5.43 34.38
CA ALA A 651 0.23 4.61 33.35
C ALA A 651 -0.56 4.50 32.05
N VAL A 652 -1.89 4.55 32.05
CA VAL A 652 -2.73 4.59 30.84
C VAL A 652 -3.97 5.44 31.12
N LYS A 653 -4.46 6.18 30.14
CA LYS A 653 -5.71 6.94 30.28
C LYS A 653 -6.94 6.02 30.21
N ILE A 654 -7.51 5.70 31.37
CA ILE A 654 -8.65 4.79 31.52
C ILE A 654 -9.94 5.58 31.77
N GLU A 655 -11.02 5.17 31.08
CA GLU A 655 -12.38 5.66 31.34
C GLU A 655 -13.11 4.67 32.25
N ASN A 656 -14.07 5.13 33.08
CA ASN A 656 -14.79 4.25 34.00
C ASN A 656 -15.50 3.05 33.34
N THR A 657 -15.91 3.19 32.08
CA THR A 657 -16.57 2.10 31.32
C THR A 657 -15.60 1.31 30.43
N ASP A 658 -14.28 1.52 30.56
CA ASP A 658 -13.31 0.87 29.68
C ASP A 658 -13.14 -0.61 30.03
N ARG A 659 -13.44 -1.46 29.05
CA ARG A 659 -13.36 -2.92 29.12
C ARG A 659 -12.10 -3.50 28.48
N ARG A 660 -11.10 -2.67 28.15
CA ARG A 660 -9.89 -3.08 27.42
C ARG A 660 -8.64 -3.16 28.30
N TYR A 661 -8.74 -2.79 29.58
CA TYR A 661 -7.60 -2.75 30.49
C TYR A 661 -7.89 -3.53 31.77
N PHE A 662 -7.06 -4.54 32.03
CA PHE A 662 -6.89 -5.15 33.35
C PHE A 662 -5.71 -4.45 34.02
N VAL A 663 -5.91 -3.89 35.21
CA VAL A 663 -4.89 -3.09 35.90
C VAL A 663 -4.58 -3.71 37.24
N LYS A 664 -3.29 -3.89 37.54
CA LYS A 664 -2.83 -4.36 38.83
C LYS A 664 -1.54 -3.68 39.27
N ARG A 665 -1.43 -3.40 40.56
CA ARG A 665 -0.18 -2.93 41.18
C ARG A 665 0.69 -4.14 41.50
N ALA A 666 1.90 -4.16 40.98
CA ALA A 666 2.89 -5.16 41.33
C ALA A 666 3.31 -5.00 42.80
N SER A 667 3.39 -6.11 43.51
CA SER A 667 3.75 -6.17 44.93
C SER A 667 5.23 -5.82 45.14
N ASP A 668 5.50 -5.10 46.23
CA ASP A 668 6.86 -4.74 46.66
C ASP A 668 7.52 -5.85 47.51
N ILE A 669 6.91 -7.05 47.61
CA ILE A 669 7.33 -8.15 48.51
C ILE A 669 8.80 -8.58 48.35
N HIS A 670 9.34 -8.56 47.12
CA HIS A 670 10.73 -8.87 46.81
C HIS A 670 11.53 -7.64 46.34
N LYS A 671 11.04 -6.42 46.61
CA LYS A 671 11.72 -5.19 46.17
C LYS A 671 13.08 -5.06 46.84
N GLY A 672 14.14 -5.03 46.03
CA GLY A 672 15.52 -4.99 46.51
C GLY A 672 16.08 -6.34 46.97
N ASP A 673 15.31 -7.43 46.86
CA ASP A 673 15.75 -8.79 47.18
C ASP A 673 16.58 -9.36 46.03
N THR A 674 17.88 -9.06 46.05
CA THR A 674 18.81 -9.50 45.01
C THR A 674 18.94 -11.02 44.93
N GLU A 675 18.77 -11.73 46.04
CA GLU A 675 18.90 -13.19 46.11
C GLU A 675 17.70 -13.87 45.44
N TYR A 676 16.49 -13.38 45.71
CA TYR A 676 15.28 -13.85 45.03
C TYR A 676 15.39 -13.68 43.51
N PHE A 677 15.76 -12.48 43.04
CA PHE A 677 15.86 -12.23 41.60
C PHE A 677 17.01 -13.00 40.94
N ALA A 678 18.14 -13.18 41.62
CA ALA A 678 19.24 -14.01 41.13
C ALA A 678 18.79 -15.48 41.01
N THR A 679 18.11 -16.00 42.04
CA THR A 679 17.57 -17.37 42.05
C THR A 679 16.52 -17.57 40.96
N PHE A 680 15.61 -16.61 40.77
CA PHE A 680 14.63 -16.64 39.69
C PHE A 680 15.32 -16.63 38.33
N ALA A 681 16.30 -15.74 38.13
CA ALA A 681 17.04 -15.65 36.88
C ALA A 681 17.77 -16.95 36.55
N GLU A 682 18.47 -17.53 37.54
CA GLU A 682 19.20 -18.79 37.38
C GLU A 682 18.27 -19.97 37.07
N LYS A 683 17.18 -20.11 37.84
CA LYS A 683 16.30 -21.28 37.74
C LYS A 683 15.25 -21.19 36.64
N CYS A 684 14.81 -20.00 36.28
CA CYS A 684 13.61 -19.82 35.44
C CYS A 684 13.90 -19.19 34.08
N LEU A 685 14.96 -18.37 33.93
CA LEU A 685 15.27 -17.74 32.64
C LEU A 685 16.04 -18.68 31.71
N ASN A 686 15.48 -19.85 31.48
CA ASN A 686 15.99 -20.87 30.58
C ASN A 686 14.86 -21.46 29.73
N GLN A 687 15.22 -22.10 28.62
CA GLN A 687 14.25 -22.64 27.66
C GLN A 687 13.46 -23.81 28.24
N GLU A 688 14.07 -24.65 29.08
CA GLU A 688 13.41 -25.79 29.73
C GLU A 688 12.19 -25.34 30.55
N THR A 689 12.36 -24.32 31.39
CA THR A 689 11.26 -23.75 32.18
C THR A 689 10.19 -23.15 31.28
N ALA A 690 10.58 -22.49 30.20
CA ALA A 690 9.65 -21.90 29.24
C ALA A 690 8.83 -22.97 28.49
N ASP A 691 9.43 -24.10 28.11
CA ASP A 691 8.76 -25.22 27.43
C ASP A 691 7.74 -25.92 28.36
N HIS A 692 8.11 -26.12 29.64
CA HIS A 692 7.18 -26.62 30.64
C HIS A 692 6.03 -25.64 30.90
N PHE A 693 6.32 -24.34 31.04
CA PHE A 693 5.28 -23.33 31.27
C PHE A 693 4.35 -23.18 30.06
N TYR A 694 4.88 -23.21 28.85
CA TYR A 694 4.10 -23.23 27.62
C TYR A 694 3.19 -24.46 27.55
N THR A 695 3.71 -25.65 27.89
CA THR A 695 2.92 -26.89 27.94
C THR A 695 1.81 -26.81 28.98
N TYR A 696 2.08 -26.23 30.15
CA TYR A 696 1.07 -25.92 31.17
C TYR A 696 -0.04 -25.01 30.63
N LEU A 697 0.33 -23.90 29.97
CA LEU A 697 -0.63 -22.99 29.36
C LEU A 697 -1.46 -23.65 28.26
N MET A 698 -0.85 -24.51 27.43
CA MET A 698 -1.54 -25.23 26.35
C MET A 698 -2.56 -26.26 26.85
N GLN A 699 -2.36 -26.78 28.07
CA GLN A 699 -3.26 -27.76 28.72
C GLN A 699 -4.34 -27.09 29.59
N MET A 700 -4.30 -25.77 29.75
CA MET A 700 -5.25 -25.02 30.58
C MET A 700 -6.65 -24.99 29.95
N ASP A 701 -7.67 -25.31 30.74
CA ASP A 701 -9.07 -25.23 30.29
C ASP A 701 -9.56 -23.77 30.23
N LEU A 702 -9.92 -23.35 29.02
CA LEU A 702 -10.50 -22.03 28.73
C LEU A 702 -12.01 -22.10 28.43
N THR A 703 -12.65 -23.27 28.60
CA THR A 703 -14.08 -23.44 28.33
C THR A 703 -14.92 -22.48 29.17
N GLY A 704 -15.71 -21.64 28.50
CA GLY A 704 -16.55 -20.64 29.16
C GLY A 704 -15.79 -19.44 29.76
N PHE A 705 -14.47 -19.36 29.60
CA PHE A 705 -13.69 -18.20 30.02
C PHE A 705 -13.93 -17.02 29.07
N ASN A 706 -14.29 -15.87 29.63
CA ASN A 706 -14.54 -14.65 28.87
C ASN A 706 -13.49 -13.59 29.20
N LEU A 707 -12.58 -13.36 28.25
CA LEU A 707 -11.52 -12.34 28.36
C LEU A 707 -12.08 -10.93 28.59
N CYS A 708 -13.26 -10.61 28.08
CA CYS A 708 -13.87 -9.29 28.30
C CYS A 708 -14.45 -9.11 29.70
N LYS A 709 -14.53 -10.17 30.51
CA LYS A 709 -14.97 -10.11 31.92
C LYS A 709 -13.76 -9.87 32.82
N ILE A 710 -13.26 -8.65 32.79
CA ILE A 710 -12.08 -8.21 33.55
C ILE A 710 -12.41 -8.16 35.06
N PRO A 711 -11.57 -8.73 35.94
CA PRO A 711 -11.72 -8.57 37.39
C PRO A 711 -11.76 -7.10 37.82
N VAL A 712 -12.58 -6.78 38.81
CA VAL A 712 -12.67 -5.42 39.35
C VAL A 712 -11.53 -5.23 40.35
N THR A 713 -10.68 -4.23 40.11
CA THR A 713 -9.52 -3.93 40.96
C THR A 713 -9.57 -2.48 41.45
N GLU A 714 -9.11 -2.24 42.68
CA GLU A 714 -9.01 -0.90 43.26
C GLU A 714 -8.07 -0.03 42.41
N GLU A 715 -6.98 -0.62 41.93
CA GLU A 715 -5.97 0.03 41.11
C GLU A 715 -6.52 0.56 39.78
N LYS A 716 -7.47 -0.16 39.17
CA LYS A 716 -8.15 0.31 37.97
C LYS A 716 -9.03 1.53 38.27
N ALA A 717 -9.71 1.54 39.42
CA ALA A 717 -10.53 2.67 39.84
C ALA A 717 -9.67 3.89 40.14
N GLU A 718 -8.55 3.73 40.86
CA GLU A 718 -7.55 4.78 41.11
C GLU A 718 -7.01 5.37 39.80
N MET A 719 -6.55 4.51 38.88
CA MET A 719 -6.01 4.96 37.59
C MET A 719 -7.05 5.66 36.71
N ALA A 720 -8.34 5.27 36.80
CA ALA A 720 -9.43 5.97 36.13
C ALA A 720 -9.67 7.36 36.73
N ILE A 721 -9.54 7.53 38.05
CA ILE A 721 -9.61 8.84 38.72
C ILE A 721 -8.44 9.73 38.28
N TYR A 722 -7.22 9.22 38.26
CA TYR A 722 -6.04 9.97 37.76
C TYR A 722 -6.15 10.35 36.28
N SER A 723 -6.97 9.63 35.51
CA SER A 723 -7.21 9.86 34.09
C SER A 723 -8.25 10.95 33.80
N MET A 724 -9.01 11.38 34.80
CA MET A 724 -10.05 12.39 34.68
C MET A 724 -9.46 13.75 34.29
N ASP A 725 -10.19 14.48 33.45
CA ASP A 725 -9.84 15.89 33.22
C ASP A 725 -10.15 16.74 34.49
N PRO A 726 -9.52 17.91 34.66
CA PRO A 726 -9.72 18.69 35.88
C PRO A 726 -11.18 19.08 36.17
N LEU A 727 -12.02 19.18 35.13
CA LEU A 727 -13.45 19.46 35.29
C LEU A 727 -14.20 18.19 35.70
N GLU A 728 -13.86 17.03 35.16
CA GLU A 728 -14.39 15.73 35.59
C GLU A 728 -14.07 15.47 37.06
N LEU A 729 -12.82 15.72 37.48
CA LEU A 729 -12.41 15.60 38.87
C LEU A 729 -13.16 16.59 39.78
N PHE A 730 -13.29 17.85 39.35
CA PHE A 730 -14.08 18.85 40.08
C PHE A 730 -15.55 18.42 40.24
N VAL A 731 -16.15 17.86 39.18
CA VAL A 731 -17.53 17.36 39.24
C VAL A 731 -17.63 16.15 40.16
N ASP A 732 -16.66 15.23 40.14
CA ASP A 732 -16.65 14.08 41.03
C ASP A 732 -16.58 14.52 42.51
N ASP A 733 -15.64 15.41 42.84
CA ASP A 733 -15.53 15.98 44.18
C ASP A 733 -16.76 16.81 44.57
N LEU A 734 -17.34 17.54 43.62
CA LEU A 734 -18.58 18.29 43.84
C LEU A 734 -19.74 17.36 44.18
N LEU A 735 -19.86 16.22 43.49
CA LEU A 735 -20.92 15.25 43.70
C LEU A 735 -20.71 14.38 44.95
N ASN A 736 -19.46 14.18 45.38
CA ASN A 736 -19.10 13.46 46.60
C ASN A 736 -19.09 14.35 47.86
N GLY A 737 -19.26 15.66 47.68
CA GLY A 737 -19.33 16.63 48.77
C GLY A 737 -17.98 17.12 49.29
N ASN A 738 -16.93 16.98 48.48
CA ASN A 738 -15.56 17.37 48.76
C ASN A 738 -15.25 18.81 48.31
N ILE A 739 -16.26 19.61 47.95
CA ILE A 739 -16.09 21.02 47.58
C ILE A 739 -16.72 21.93 48.63
N SER A 740 -15.91 22.83 49.19
CA SER A 740 -16.37 23.83 50.14
C SER A 740 -17.12 24.98 49.46
N LYS A 741 -18.25 25.36 50.05
CA LYS A 741 -19.04 26.53 49.66
C LYS A 741 -18.53 27.82 50.30
N GLY A 742 -17.67 27.73 51.32
CA GLY A 742 -17.09 28.88 52.02
C GLY A 742 -16.90 28.62 53.51
N PHE A 743 -16.85 29.71 54.28
CA PHE A 743 -16.76 29.67 55.73
C PHE A 743 -17.99 30.33 56.36
N THR A 744 -18.48 29.75 57.44
CA THR A 744 -19.50 30.35 58.30
C THR A 744 -18.93 30.51 59.71
N TYR A 745 -19.62 31.29 60.54
CA TYR A 745 -19.28 31.43 61.96
C TYR A 745 -20.36 30.73 62.77
N VAL A 746 -19.97 29.68 63.48
CA VAL A 746 -20.83 28.97 64.42
C VAL A 746 -20.22 29.21 65.80
N ASP A 747 -20.99 29.84 66.70
CA ASP A 747 -20.55 30.17 68.06
C ASP A 747 -19.23 30.97 68.15
N GLY A 748 -18.97 31.83 67.16
CA GLY A 748 -17.77 32.66 67.08
C GLY A 748 -16.55 31.95 66.47
N GLU A 749 -16.65 30.65 66.19
CA GLU A 749 -15.62 29.89 65.50
C GLU A 749 -15.87 29.80 64.00
N ARG A 750 -14.80 29.97 63.22
CA ARG A 750 -14.85 29.90 61.76
C ARG A 750 -14.89 28.44 61.33
N THR A 751 -16.04 27.99 60.84
CA THR A 751 -16.27 26.62 60.35
C THR A 751 -16.38 26.61 58.82
N GLN A 752 -15.88 25.54 58.20
CA GLN A 752 -15.92 25.38 56.74
C GLN A 752 -17.22 24.65 56.34
N GLU A 753 -17.98 25.23 55.43
CA GLU A 753 -19.26 24.68 54.96
C GLU A 753 -19.05 23.95 53.63
N TRP A 754 -19.57 22.73 53.52
CA TRP A 754 -19.38 21.85 52.36
C TRP A 754 -20.65 21.74 51.53
N MET A 755 -20.51 21.60 50.21
CA MET A 755 -21.62 21.20 49.37
C MET A 755 -21.92 19.72 49.57
N LEU A 756 -23.19 19.34 49.66
CA LEU A 756 -23.61 17.98 49.99
C LEU A 756 -24.17 17.25 48.76
N PRO A 757 -23.94 15.93 48.62
CA PRO A 757 -24.51 15.13 47.55
C PRO A 757 -26.05 15.19 47.54
N GLY A 758 -26.65 15.30 46.36
CA GLY A 758 -28.11 15.30 46.15
C GLY A 758 -28.83 16.61 46.43
N GLU A 759 -28.22 17.53 47.19
CA GLU A 759 -28.76 18.84 47.53
C GLU A 759 -28.78 19.81 46.34
N THR A 760 -29.64 20.84 46.42
CA THR A 760 -29.75 21.88 45.39
C THR A 760 -29.27 23.22 45.92
N TYR A 761 -28.33 23.82 45.20
CA TYR A 761 -27.74 25.11 45.54
C TYR A 761 -28.10 26.16 44.50
N GLU A 762 -28.60 27.30 44.97
CA GLU A 762 -28.80 28.47 44.12
C GLU A 762 -27.50 29.29 44.05
N MET A 763 -26.97 29.45 42.84
CA MET A 763 -25.77 30.26 42.58
C MET A 763 -25.79 30.78 41.15
N THR A 764 -24.82 31.59 40.76
CA THR A 764 -24.58 32.01 39.39
C THR A 764 -23.55 31.09 38.73
N MET A 765 -23.51 31.07 37.39
CA MET A 765 -22.45 30.33 36.67
C MET A 765 -21.05 30.90 36.97
N ASP A 766 -20.98 32.16 37.42
CA ASP A 766 -19.75 32.85 37.79
C ASP A 766 -19.23 32.30 39.12
N GLU A 767 -20.10 32.20 40.13
CA GLU A 767 -19.78 31.59 41.42
C GLU A 767 -19.36 30.12 41.27
N LEU A 768 -20.06 29.35 40.43
CA LEU A 768 -19.70 27.96 40.15
C LEU A 768 -18.34 27.84 39.44
N PHE A 769 -18.04 28.77 38.51
CA PHE A 769 -16.74 28.81 37.85
C PHE A 769 -15.63 29.24 38.81
N SER A 770 -15.90 30.16 39.74
CA SER A 770 -14.94 30.54 40.78
C SER A 770 -14.62 29.39 41.71
N LEU A 771 -15.61 28.56 42.10
CA LEU A 771 -15.37 27.34 42.87
C LEU A 771 -14.44 26.37 42.13
N TYR A 772 -14.64 26.20 40.81
CA TYR A 772 -13.73 25.42 39.97
C TYR A 772 -12.32 26.03 39.93
N GLN A 773 -12.17 27.35 39.84
CA GLN A 773 -10.86 28.01 39.89
C GLN A 773 -10.17 27.83 41.24
N THR A 774 -10.89 27.94 42.35
CA THR A 774 -10.37 27.68 43.70
C THR A 774 -9.96 26.21 43.86
N PHE A 775 -10.76 25.28 43.33
CA PHE A 775 -10.42 23.87 43.28
C PHE A 775 -9.08 23.62 42.56
N LEU A 776 -8.87 24.23 41.39
CA LEU A 776 -7.60 24.14 40.67
C LEU A 776 -6.42 24.72 41.47
N GLN A 777 -6.65 25.80 42.22
CA GLN A 777 -5.61 26.45 43.04
C GLN A 777 -5.27 25.68 44.32
N SER A 778 -6.21 24.89 44.86
CA SER A 778 -6.03 24.09 46.08
C SER A 778 -5.05 22.92 45.94
N GLY A 779 -4.55 22.66 44.72
CA GLY A 779 -3.58 21.60 44.45
C GLY A 779 -4.19 20.21 44.25
N ALA A 780 -5.49 20.03 44.52
CA ALA A 780 -6.21 18.77 44.32
C ALA A 780 -6.12 18.22 42.88
N ALA A 781 -6.01 19.10 41.88
CA ALA A 781 -5.89 18.74 40.46
C ALA A 781 -4.44 18.51 39.96
N GLY A 782 -3.43 18.50 40.85
CA GLY A 782 -2.03 18.16 40.53
C GLY A 782 -1.44 18.87 39.30
N ARG A 783 -0.85 20.07 39.46
CA ARG A 783 -0.05 20.83 38.46
C ARG A 783 -0.61 20.97 37.01
N ARG A 784 -1.81 20.49 36.67
CA ARG A 784 -2.45 20.66 35.34
C ARG A 784 -3.40 21.86 35.37
N LEU A 785 -2.83 23.07 35.34
CA LEU A 785 -3.59 24.29 35.04
C LEU A 785 -3.97 24.30 33.55
N VAL A 786 -5.13 23.75 33.21
CA VAL A 786 -5.72 23.93 31.89
C VAL A 786 -6.58 25.19 31.93
N ASP A 787 -6.17 26.22 31.19
CA ASP A 787 -6.88 27.50 31.12
C ASP A 787 -8.19 27.31 30.33
N MET A 788 -9.26 26.92 31.03
CA MET A 788 -10.58 26.72 30.44
C MET A 788 -11.35 28.04 30.47
N SER A 789 -11.77 28.53 29.30
CA SER A 789 -12.63 29.71 29.26
C SER A 789 -13.96 29.44 29.98
N LYS A 790 -14.48 30.46 30.67
CA LYS A 790 -15.80 30.42 31.34
C LYS A 790 -16.93 29.90 30.43
N MET A 791 -16.88 30.26 29.14
CA MET A 791 -17.84 29.77 28.14
C MET A 791 -17.68 28.26 27.89
N GLY A 792 -16.44 27.76 27.82
CA GLY A 792 -16.13 26.33 27.72
C GLY A 792 -16.59 25.54 28.95
N PHE A 793 -16.33 26.07 30.15
CA PHE A 793 -16.78 25.50 31.42
C PHE A 793 -18.31 25.38 31.47
N SER A 794 -19.02 26.49 31.25
CA SER A 794 -20.50 26.54 31.27
C SER A 794 -21.13 25.53 30.33
N LYS A 795 -20.56 25.33 29.14
CA LYS A 795 -21.06 24.36 28.16
C LYS A 795 -20.82 22.91 28.58
N LYS A 796 -19.68 22.61 29.20
CA LYS A 796 -19.31 21.25 29.64
C LYS A 796 -20.04 20.85 30.91
N ILE A 797 -20.04 21.69 31.95
CA ILE A 797 -20.59 21.34 33.28
C ILE A 797 -22.10 21.05 33.23
N ARG A 798 -22.86 21.74 32.37
CA ARG A 798 -24.29 21.50 32.15
C ARG A 798 -24.61 20.11 31.59
N ARG A 799 -23.62 19.38 31.07
CA ARG A 799 -23.78 18.00 30.59
C ARG A 799 -23.50 16.96 31.67
N MET A 800 -22.94 17.39 32.80
CA MET A 800 -22.41 16.49 33.83
C MET A 800 -23.19 16.61 35.14
N VAL A 801 -23.63 17.82 35.48
CA VAL A 801 -24.40 18.14 36.68
C VAL A 801 -25.77 18.70 36.30
N GLN A 802 -26.81 18.32 37.03
CA GLN A 802 -28.16 18.85 36.81
C GLN A 802 -28.23 20.35 37.13
N ILE A 803 -28.36 21.18 36.09
CA ILE A 803 -28.44 22.64 36.21
C ILE A 803 -29.74 23.15 35.57
N ALA A 804 -30.64 23.69 36.38
CA ALA A 804 -31.85 24.36 35.93
C ALA A 804 -31.66 25.89 35.99
N ASN A 805 -32.04 26.59 34.92
CA ASN A 805 -32.06 28.05 34.94
C ASN A 805 -33.29 28.52 35.74
N LEU A 806 -33.09 29.31 36.80
CA LEU A 806 -34.17 29.73 37.70
C LEU A 806 -34.81 31.08 37.31
N SER A 807 -34.32 31.80 36.28
CA SER A 807 -34.83 33.15 35.96
C SER A 807 -35.28 33.33 34.51
N HIS A 808 -36.38 34.08 34.35
CA HIS A 808 -36.92 34.58 33.08
C HIS A 808 -36.31 35.93 32.62
N HIS A 809 -35.42 36.55 33.40
CA HIS A 809 -34.88 37.88 33.11
C HIS A 809 -33.50 37.85 32.44
N ARG A 810 -33.38 38.59 31.33
CA ARG A 810 -32.28 38.56 30.36
C ARG A 810 -31.12 39.53 30.66
N HIS A 811 -30.68 39.78 31.90
CA HIS A 811 -29.48 40.61 32.12
C HIS A 811 -28.48 39.92 33.08
N GLY A 812 -27.36 39.44 32.52
CA GLY A 812 -26.01 39.36 33.11
C GLY A 812 -25.71 38.48 34.33
N GLY A 813 -26.69 38.14 35.18
CA GLY A 813 -26.46 37.53 36.50
C GLY A 813 -27.50 36.48 36.90
N THR A 814 -28.08 35.77 35.94
CA THR A 814 -29.14 34.78 36.18
C THR A 814 -28.69 33.68 37.13
N ARG A 815 -29.35 33.59 38.30
CA ARG A 815 -29.20 32.45 39.23
C ARG A 815 -29.66 31.14 38.57
N ILE A 816 -28.90 30.09 38.84
CA ILE A 816 -29.11 28.71 38.43
C ILE A 816 -29.28 27.85 39.68
N ALA A 817 -30.18 26.87 39.61
CA ALA A 817 -30.25 25.77 40.57
C ALA A 817 -29.28 24.71 40.10
N VAL A 818 -28.24 24.47 40.88
CA VAL A 818 -27.27 23.39 40.67
C VAL A 818 -27.63 22.29 41.64
N ARG A 819 -28.17 21.17 41.14
CA ARG A 819 -28.42 19.99 41.95
C ARG A 819 -27.20 19.09 41.88
N MET A 820 -26.67 18.70 43.04
CA MET A 820 -25.47 17.86 43.20
C MET A 820 -25.77 16.39 42.87
N SER A 821 -26.20 16.17 41.62
CA SER A 821 -26.52 14.87 41.05
C SER A 821 -26.18 14.87 39.56
N LYS A 822 -25.81 13.70 39.02
CA LYS A 822 -25.51 13.54 37.59
C LYS A 822 -26.74 13.84 36.74
N VAL A 823 -26.52 14.40 35.54
CA VAL A 823 -27.58 14.49 34.52
C VAL A 823 -27.98 13.06 34.13
N ASN A 824 -29.27 12.73 34.26
CA ASN A 824 -29.80 11.41 33.86
C ASN A 824 -29.73 11.20 32.35
#